data_AF-A0AAN7UXK9-F1
#
_entry.id   AF-A0AAN7UXK9-F1
#
_cell.length_a   1.000
_cell.length_b   1.000
_cell.length_c   1.000
_cell.angle_alpha   90.00
_cell.angle_beta   90.00
_cell.angle_gamma   90.00
#
_symmetry.space_group_name_H-M   'P 1'
#
loop_
_entity.id
_entity.type
_entity.pdbx_description
1 polymer ?
#
loop_
_entity_poly.entity_id
_entity_poly.type
_entity_poly.pdbx_seq_one_letter_code
_entity_poly.pdbx_strand_id
1 'polypeptide(L)'
;MPILVACSTQLPSNHPHLSVNMVSFKGVRWVSLIVTGVLPYTTLTTANLRVQISVADDILKGSINGRVVLMFAPNGTDPLDDTDVTSSPNKMFGMNVFDFGAQDVVTLSGGDSDNTATGIYGWPLVSMDGVAAGAYRVQAFLNPYDKVKRADGSEVYLKFPCGDGAPNVAGVGSLTTPVIDLEIHNDSQTIKLSFDSVVPVEAFAGKEIGGCSQGNYADTERLKYVKVKSKKLSQFWGRDMYVGANVLLPAGYDAADKKTRYPVLYNQNHWTGGNGPYGYSTNAAFSAAWDKGIIPGTDGTADRPAPKLIIVAFRHEAPYYDDSYGVNTANLGPYGDAINDELIPYIDKIFNTVAEPYARVQDGGSTGGWISAASVIFRPDLFGACFSSYPDSLDFHMHQAIALYSNKNAYENANGDTINSIRTFDNDTEIILASTAQENHWELVFGTSSRSSLQWDIWNAVFGIQGLNGYPLEPWDKVTGEIYPESVEYWKEMDLSNYIASNWDSAKNLGEVLRGRIYVYVGTHDNYFLNGGVSEFEKNVNGLGGPNWANVTIAPGQNHGGNYQRRATWDYLELVASWIQDHSPEGKTPLSKKFTKSSSRGNRFEDVIRVGGHGAALKRQANPVLSYKEKVKCGPTITATAGRWDPGVVLKAQWIVNGHPSGAVFMIKQGEKVKYTSSTKKGKYQLKLRVKGTKRNYEDETRESNAVLVGR
;
A
#
# COMPACT_ATOMS: atom_id res chain seq x y z
N MET A 1 6.20 9.09 -18.69
CA MET A 1 4.96 9.11 -17.89
C MET A 1 4.27 7.78 -18.14
N PRO A 2 4.39 6.78 -17.27
CA PRO A 2 3.64 5.55 -17.46
C PRO A 2 2.17 5.87 -17.14
N ILE A 3 1.32 5.63 -18.13
CA ILE A 3 -0.10 5.93 -18.10
C ILE A 3 -0.76 4.84 -17.25
N LEU A 4 -1.16 5.20 -16.02
CA LEU A 4 -2.18 4.47 -15.29
C LEU A 4 -3.39 4.30 -16.21
N VAL A 5 -3.72 3.04 -16.52
CA VAL A 5 -4.62 2.63 -17.60
C VAL A 5 -6.00 3.24 -17.41
N ALA A 6 -6.23 4.35 -18.10
CA ALA A 6 -7.54 4.90 -18.36
C ALA A 6 -8.14 4.16 -19.57
N CYS A 7 -9.17 3.35 -19.29
CA CYS A 7 -10.32 2.98 -20.12
C CYS A 7 -10.21 3.26 -21.65
N SER A 8 -10.18 2.20 -22.47
CA SER A 8 -10.38 2.30 -23.93
C SER A 8 -11.24 1.14 -24.46
N THR A 9 -12.13 1.53 -25.37
CA THR A 9 -13.32 0.83 -25.90
C THR A 9 -13.03 -0.24 -26.97
N GLN A 10 -13.87 -1.28 -27.00
CA GLN A 10 -13.88 -2.41 -27.95
C GLN A 10 -14.01 -2.02 -29.43
N LEU A 11 -13.31 -2.76 -30.32
CA LEU A 11 -13.71 -3.06 -31.71
C LEU A 11 -13.29 -4.49 -32.10
N PRO A 12 -13.99 -5.17 -33.04
CA PRO A 12 -14.13 -6.64 -33.07
C PRO A 12 -13.15 -7.38 -33.98
N SER A 13 -12.81 -8.62 -33.61
CA SER A 13 -12.01 -9.58 -34.40
C SER A 13 -12.88 -10.62 -35.12
N ASN A 14 -12.62 -10.85 -36.42
CA ASN A 14 -13.20 -11.92 -37.23
C ASN A 14 -12.19 -13.06 -37.47
N HIS A 15 -12.72 -14.28 -37.63
CA HIS A 15 -12.15 -15.51 -38.24
C HIS A 15 -11.65 -16.64 -37.29
N PRO A 16 -11.59 -17.92 -37.73
CA PRO A 16 -12.70 -18.88 -37.63
C PRO A 16 -12.31 -20.20 -36.94
N HIS A 17 -13.34 -20.99 -36.61
CA HIS A 17 -13.28 -22.28 -35.92
C HIS A 17 -12.46 -23.38 -36.64
N LEU A 18 -11.68 -24.13 -35.86
CA LEU A 18 -11.15 -25.45 -36.21
C LEU A 18 -11.46 -26.44 -35.08
N SER A 19 -12.35 -27.38 -35.38
CA SER A 19 -12.79 -28.49 -34.53
C SER A 19 -11.79 -29.64 -34.56
N VAL A 20 -11.41 -30.19 -33.39
CA VAL A 20 -10.67 -31.45 -33.30
C VAL A 20 -11.43 -32.45 -32.43
N ASN A 21 -11.75 -33.60 -33.03
CA ASN A 21 -12.46 -34.72 -32.42
C ASN A 21 -11.55 -35.49 -31.44
N MET A 22 -12.09 -35.80 -30.25
CA MET A 22 -11.54 -36.77 -29.31
C MET A 22 -11.76 -38.20 -29.82
N VAL A 23 -10.72 -39.03 -29.81
CA VAL A 23 -10.83 -40.49 -29.88
C VAL A 23 -10.17 -41.08 -28.64
N SER A 24 -10.94 -41.87 -27.90
CA SER A 24 -10.54 -42.64 -26.72
C SER A 24 -9.89 -43.96 -27.13
N PHE A 25 -8.74 -44.31 -26.53
CA PHE A 25 -8.24 -45.68 -26.51
C PHE A 25 -7.79 -46.09 -25.12
N LYS A 26 -8.34 -47.21 -24.66
CA LYS A 26 -8.00 -47.92 -23.42
C LYS A 26 -6.79 -48.84 -23.61
N GLY A 27 -5.90 -48.83 -22.62
CA GLY A 27 -5.27 -50.03 -22.05
C GLY A 27 -4.05 -50.60 -22.76
N VAL A 28 -2.85 -50.33 -22.23
CA VAL A 28 -1.67 -51.21 -22.35
C VAL A 28 -0.85 -51.16 -21.05
N ARG A 29 -0.56 -52.35 -20.50
CA ARG A 29 0.35 -52.57 -19.35
C ARG A 29 1.80 -52.33 -19.77
N TRP A 30 2.55 -51.54 -19.00
CA TRP A 30 4.00 -51.37 -19.17
C TRP A 30 4.78 -52.18 -18.13
N VAL A 31 5.74 -52.96 -18.61
CA VAL A 31 6.75 -53.68 -17.85
C VAL A 31 7.94 -52.75 -17.64
N SER A 32 8.35 -52.54 -16.39
CA SER A 32 9.53 -51.73 -16.06
C SER A 32 10.82 -52.42 -16.49
N LEU A 33 11.56 -51.81 -17.42
CA LEU A 33 13.00 -52.05 -17.62
C LEU A 33 13.77 -50.90 -16.99
N ILE A 34 14.58 -51.19 -15.97
CA ILE A 34 15.53 -50.23 -15.39
C ILE A 34 16.80 -50.27 -16.25
N VAL A 35 17.08 -49.20 -16.97
CA VAL A 35 18.38 -48.95 -17.62
C VAL A 35 19.10 -47.90 -16.81
N THR A 36 20.16 -48.28 -16.11
CA THR A 36 21.08 -47.36 -15.42
C THR A 36 22.03 -46.73 -16.43
N GLY A 37 21.60 -45.62 -17.03
CA GLY A 37 22.47 -44.73 -17.81
C GLY A 37 23.14 -43.70 -16.90
N VAL A 38 24.47 -43.77 -16.79
CA VAL A 38 25.28 -42.71 -16.19
C VAL A 38 25.34 -41.56 -17.19
N LEU A 39 24.56 -40.51 -16.95
CA LEU A 39 24.67 -39.24 -17.69
C LEU A 39 25.87 -38.44 -17.12
N PRO A 40 26.73 -37.87 -17.96
CA PRO A 40 27.77 -36.95 -17.51
C PRO A 40 27.08 -35.68 -16.98
N TYR A 41 27.42 -35.28 -15.76
CA TYR A 41 27.09 -33.95 -15.25
C TYR A 41 27.85 -32.92 -16.11
N THR A 42 27.17 -32.30 -17.07
CA THR A 42 27.62 -31.02 -17.60
C THR A 42 27.47 -30.00 -16.48
N THR A 43 28.59 -29.55 -15.92
CA THR A 43 28.61 -28.35 -15.10
C THR A 43 28.16 -27.20 -15.98
N LEU A 44 26.90 -26.79 -15.86
CA LEU A 44 26.42 -25.51 -16.35
C LEU A 44 27.29 -24.45 -15.67
N THR A 45 28.25 -23.90 -16.41
CA THR A 45 28.94 -22.69 -16.01
C THR A 45 27.86 -21.62 -15.93
N THR A 46 27.49 -21.22 -14.72
CA THR A 46 26.59 -20.07 -14.51
C THR A 46 27.26 -18.86 -15.14
N ALA A 47 26.60 -18.23 -16.11
CA ALA A 47 27.05 -16.97 -16.68
C ALA A 47 27.19 -15.97 -15.53
N ASN A 48 28.42 -15.50 -15.25
CA ASN A 48 28.64 -14.47 -14.24
C ASN A 48 28.35 -13.10 -14.87
N LEU A 49 27.07 -12.77 -14.98
CA LEU A 49 26.64 -11.46 -15.44
C LEU A 49 26.85 -10.43 -14.31
N ARG A 50 27.61 -9.39 -14.62
CA ARG A 50 27.87 -8.27 -13.71
C ARG A 50 27.49 -6.96 -14.38
N VAL A 51 26.73 -6.12 -13.69
CA VAL A 51 26.44 -4.75 -14.13
C VAL A 51 27.06 -3.78 -13.14
N GLN A 52 27.95 -2.93 -13.63
CA GLN A 52 28.59 -1.87 -12.87
C GLN A 52 28.00 -0.53 -13.29
N ILE A 53 27.46 0.22 -12.33
CA ILE A 53 26.84 1.52 -12.61
C ILE A 53 27.60 2.58 -11.83
N SER A 54 28.17 3.52 -12.59
CA SER A 54 28.89 4.69 -12.09
C SER A 54 28.01 5.93 -12.16
N VAL A 55 28.51 7.07 -11.69
CA VAL A 55 27.87 8.38 -11.83
C VAL A 55 28.74 9.24 -12.74
N ALA A 56 28.14 9.89 -13.74
CA ALA A 56 28.86 10.84 -14.60
C ALA A 56 29.18 12.12 -13.83
N ASP A 57 30.15 12.89 -14.34
CA ASP A 57 30.55 14.17 -13.74
C ASP A 57 29.36 15.12 -13.61
N ASP A 58 29.34 15.92 -12.54
CA ASP A 58 28.33 16.95 -12.23
C ASP A 58 26.88 16.47 -11.98
N ILE A 59 26.59 15.16 -12.06
CA ILE A 59 25.25 14.61 -11.79
C ILE A 59 24.92 14.64 -10.30
N LEU A 60 25.89 14.32 -9.44
CA LEU A 60 25.70 14.22 -8.00
C LEU A 60 26.70 15.11 -7.26
N LYS A 61 26.20 16.06 -6.45
CA LYS A 61 27.01 17.01 -5.67
C LYS A 61 27.34 16.54 -4.24
N GLY A 62 27.01 15.30 -3.90
CA GLY A 62 27.14 14.72 -2.56
C GLY A 62 26.97 13.21 -2.60
N SER A 63 26.43 12.62 -1.53
CA SER A 63 25.97 11.23 -1.52
C SER A 63 24.45 11.17 -1.59
N ILE A 64 23.94 10.04 -2.08
CA ILE A 64 22.51 9.73 -2.17
C ILE A 64 22.24 8.37 -1.53
N ASN A 65 21.14 8.28 -0.79
CA ASN A 65 20.55 7.01 -0.42
C ASN A 65 19.44 6.71 -1.41
N GLY A 66 19.18 5.45 -1.70
CA GLY A 66 18.17 5.16 -2.69
C GLY A 66 18.03 3.70 -3.02
N ARG A 67 17.33 3.46 -4.10
CA ARG A 67 17.17 2.14 -4.68
C ARG A 67 17.47 2.16 -6.15
N VAL A 68 18.41 1.32 -6.53
CA VAL A 68 18.73 1.03 -7.91
C VAL A 68 17.72 0.03 -8.45
N VAL A 69 17.13 0.36 -9.60
CA VAL A 69 16.30 -0.55 -10.39
C VAL A 69 16.97 -0.71 -11.75
N LEU A 70 17.35 -1.94 -12.10
CA LEU A 70 17.96 -2.30 -13.37
C LEU A 70 16.95 -3.11 -14.18
N MET A 71 16.74 -2.73 -15.44
CA MET A 71 15.76 -3.37 -16.33
C MET A 71 16.43 -3.90 -17.58
N PHE A 72 16.10 -5.14 -17.94
CA PHE A 72 16.39 -5.76 -19.22
C PHE A 72 15.07 -5.98 -19.96
N ALA A 73 14.76 -5.09 -20.90
CA ALA A 73 13.62 -5.22 -21.79
C ALA A 73 14.00 -6.02 -23.04
N PRO A 74 13.06 -6.71 -23.69
CA PRO A 74 13.30 -7.27 -25.02
C PRO A 74 13.81 -6.20 -26.00
N ASN A 75 14.67 -6.60 -26.93
CA ASN A 75 15.17 -5.67 -27.94
C ASN A 75 14.01 -5.00 -28.71
N GLY A 76 14.11 -3.68 -28.88
CA GLY A 76 13.07 -2.87 -29.53
C GLY A 76 11.94 -2.37 -28.60
N THR A 77 11.91 -2.78 -27.34
CA THR A 77 10.95 -2.31 -26.32
C THR A 77 11.61 -1.27 -25.42
N ASP A 78 10.96 -0.12 -25.17
CA ASP A 78 11.45 0.81 -24.15
C ASP A 78 11.26 0.18 -22.76
N PRO A 79 12.29 0.14 -21.89
CA PRO A 79 12.15 -0.44 -20.55
C PRO A 79 11.03 0.17 -19.69
N LEU A 80 10.63 1.42 -19.93
CA LEU A 80 9.54 2.06 -19.18
C LEU A 80 8.17 1.95 -19.84
N ASP A 81 8.04 1.38 -21.05
CA ASP A 81 6.76 1.27 -21.75
C ASP A 81 5.77 0.38 -20.98
N ASP A 82 6.27 -0.73 -20.42
CA ASP A 82 5.46 -1.68 -19.65
C ASP A 82 6.25 -2.27 -18.48
N THR A 83 5.89 -1.85 -17.28
CA THR A 83 6.40 -2.38 -16.02
C THR A 83 5.34 -3.12 -15.22
N ASP A 84 4.14 -3.34 -15.76
CA ASP A 84 3.02 -3.96 -15.05
C ASP A 84 3.27 -5.44 -14.79
N VAL A 85 2.87 -5.94 -13.61
CA VAL A 85 3.06 -7.34 -13.21
C VAL A 85 2.37 -8.34 -14.16
N THR A 86 1.29 -7.94 -14.83
CA THR A 86 0.47 -8.83 -15.66
C THR A 86 0.96 -8.94 -17.11
N SER A 87 1.73 -7.97 -17.58
CA SER A 87 2.10 -7.87 -19.00
C SER A 87 3.58 -7.62 -19.27
N SER A 88 4.32 -7.06 -18.30
CA SER A 88 5.69 -6.62 -18.53
C SER A 88 6.58 -7.76 -19.01
N PRO A 89 7.27 -7.60 -20.15
CA PRO A 89 8.22 -8.60 -20.63
C PRO A 89 9.59 -8.45 -19.94
N ASN A 90 9.77 -7.38 -19.16
CA ASN A 90 11.05 -6.99 -18.60
C ASN A 90 11.57 -8.01 -17.58
N LYS A 91 12.89 -8.08 -17.44
CA LYS A 91 13.57 -8.66 -16.29
C LYS A 91 14.11 -7.51 -15.46
N MET A 92 13.57 -7.34 -14.24
CA MET A 92 13.83 -6.18 -13.41
C MET A 92 14.47 -6.59 -12.10
N PHE A 93 15.45 -5.83 -11.64
CA PHE A 93 16.27 -6.15 -10.46
C PHE A 93 16.43 -4.92 -9.57
N GLY A 94 16.16 -5.08 -8.29
CA GLY A 94 16.23 -4.01 -7.30
C GLY A 94 17.33 -4.22 -6.26
N MET A 95 18.01 -3.13 -5.88
CA MET A 95 19.02 -3.13 -4.81
C MET A 95 19.03 -1.78 -4.09
N ASN A 96 19.02 -1.78 -2.76
CA ASN A 96 19.21 -0.54 -2.00
C ASN A 96 20.69 -0.12 -1.99
N VAL A 97 20.94 1.17 -2.06
CA VAL A 97 22.26 1.78 -1.89
C VAL A 97 22.20 2.87 -0.82
N PHE A 98 23.25 2.98 -0.02
CA PHE A 98 23.35 3.96 1.06
C PHE A 98 24.67 4.72 0.94
N ASP A 99 24.62 6.03 1.20
CA ASP A 99 25.75 6.95 1.07
C ASP A 99 26.49 6.86 -0.28
N PHE A 100 25.78 6.54 -1.37
CA PHE A 100 26.34 6.39 -2.71
C PHE A 100 26.78 7.75 -3.28
N GLY A 101 28.07 7.94 -3.49
CA GLY A 101 28.67 9.19 -3.96
C GLY A 101 29.05 9.19 -5.45
N ALA A 102 29.48 10.34 -5.94
CA ALA A 102 29.84 10.55 -7.35
C ALA A 102 31.03 9.69 -7.84
N GLN A 103 31.85 9.16 -6.94
CA GLN A 103 33.02 8.33 -7.25
C GLN A 103 32.76 6.83 -7.01
N ASP A 104 31.58 6.48 -6.51
CA ASP A 104 31.24 5.10 -6.20
C ASP A 104 30.76 4.36 -7.45
N VAL A 105 30.90 3.04 -7.42
CA VAL A 105 30.37 2.14 -8.44
C VAL A 105 29.53 1.08 -7.75
N VAL A 106 28.22 1.08 -8.02
CA VAL A 106 27.35 -0.01 -7.58
C VAL A 106 27.54 -1.19 -8.52
N THR A 107 27.69 -2.39 -7.94
CA THR A 107 27.86 -3.63 -8.71
C THR A 107 26.69 -4.56 -8.43
N LEU A 108 25.93 -4.90 -9.47
CA LEU A 108 24.85 -5.87 -9.44
C LEU A 108 25.33 -7.19 -10.07
N SER A 109 25.23 -8.29 -9.35
CA SER A 109 25.52 -9.66 -9.82
C SER A 109 24.83 -10.68 -8.92
N GLY A 110 24.28 -11.76 -9.51
CA GLY A 110 23.52 -12.77 -8.77
C GLY A 110 22.18 -12.24 -8.25
N GLY A 111 21.79 -12.71 -7.06
CA GLY A 111 20.55 -12.36 -6.38
C GLY A 111 19.97 -13.57 -5.64
N ASP A 112 19.31 -13.33 -4.51
CA ASP A 112 18.70 -14.38 -3.71
C ASP A 112 17.50 -13.86 -2.90
N SER A 113 16.81 -14.82 -2.28
CA SER A 113 15.64 -14.60 -1.44
C SER A 113 15.98 -14.37 0.04
N ASP A 114 17.25 -14.41 0.42
CA ASP A 114 17.69 -14.40 1.82
C ASP A 114 18.01 -12.99 2.31
N ASN A 115 18.61 -12.13 1.47
CA ASN A 115 18.93 -10.74 1.84
C ASN A 115 18.38 -9.71 0.84
N THR A 116 17.10 -9.38 0.98
CA THR A 116 16.46 -8.33 0.16
C THR A 116 16.81 -6.89 0.61
N ALA A 117 17.40 -6.71 1.80
CA ALA A 117 17.68 -5.38 2.36
C ALA A 117 18.84 -4.69 1.64
N THR A 118 19.91 -5.44 1.35
CA THR A 118 21.10 -4.93 0.64
C THR A 118 21.53 -5.81 -0.53
N GLY A 119 20.99 -7.02 -0.64
CA GLY A 119 21.20 -7.87 -1.80
C GLY A 119 20.25 -7.51 -2.96
N ILE A 120 20.43 -8.22 -4.07
CA ILE A 120 19.61 -8.05 -5.26
C ILE A 120 18.42 -8.97 -5.16
N TYR A 121 17.25 -8.44 -5.46
CA TYR A 121 16.05 -9.22 -5.69
C TYR A 121 15.45 -8.83 -7.03
N GLY A 122 15.10 -9.83 -7.85
CA GLY A 122 14.53 -9.60 -9.18
C GLY A 122 13.17 -10.24 -9.39
N TRP A 123 12.51 -9.76 -10.44
CA TRP A 123 11.26 -10.29 -10.96
C TRP A 123 11.29 -10.25 -12.50
N PRO A 124 10.74 -11.25 -13.20
CA PRO A 124 10.23 -12.53 -12.69
C PRO A 124 11.34 -13.51 -12.27
N LEU A 125 12.60 -13.12 -12.40
CA LEU A 125 13.76 -13.93 -12.02
C LEU A 125 14.37 -13.37 -10.75
N VAL A 126 14.48 -14.18 -9.70
CA VAL A 126 15.07 -13.74 -8.41
C VAL A 126 16.53 -13.30 -8.56
N SER A 127 17.30 -13.98 -9.42
CA SER A 127 18.73 -13.73 -9.66
C SER A 127 19.00 -13.26 -11.09
N MET A 128 19.96 -12.35 -11.24
CA MET A 128 20.49 -11.93 -12.54
C MET A 128 21.16 -13.07 -13.31
N ASP A 129 21.61 -14.11 -12.62
CA ASP A 129 22.23 -15.29 -13.26
C ASP A 129 21.22 -16.08 -14.11
N GLY A 130 19.92 -15.82 -13.93
CA GLY A 130 18.85 -16.39 -14.74
C GLY A 130 18.57 -15.64 -16.05
N VAL A 131 19.20 -14.47 -16.28
CA VAL A 131 19.00 -13.71 -17.52
C VAL A 131 19.63 -14.50 -18.67
N ALA A 132 18.79 -14.97 -19.59
CA ALA A 132 19.25 -15.76 -20.73
C ALA A 132 20.03 -14.90 -21.72
N ALA A 133 21.01 -15.50 -22.40
CA ALA A 133 21.69 -14.87 -23.53
C ALA A 133 20.71 -14.42 -24.63
N GLY A 134 21.00 -13.28 -25.24
CA GLY A 134 20.16 -12.66 -26.26
C GLY A 134 20.28 -11.14 -26.28
N ALA A 135 19.57 -10.51 -27.21
CA ALA A 135 19.53 -9.05 -27.36
C ALA A 135 18.53 -8.41 -26.40
N TYR A 136 18.96 -7.40 -25.66
CA TYR A 136 18.14 -6.64 -24.72
C TYR A 136 18.34 -5.14 -24.89
N ARG A 137 17.31 -4.40 -24.49
CA ARG A 137 17.37 -2.97 -24.25
C ARG A 137 17.44 -2.74 -22.74
N VAL A 138 18.51 -2.09 -22.28
CA VAL A 138 18.88 -2.03 -20.86
C VAL A 138 18.91 -0.59 -20.39
N GLN A 139 18.32 -0.36 -19.22
CA GLN A 139 18.37 0.93 -18.53
C GLN A 139 18.37 0.72 -17.02
N ALA A 140 19.02 1.62 -16.29
CA ALA A 140 18.98 1.66 -14.85
C ALA A 140 18.52 3.02 -14.30
N PHE A 141 17.91 2.95 -13.12
CA PHE A 141 17.37 4.08 -12.37
C PHE A 141 17.89 4.02 -10.94
N LEU A 142 18.16 5.16 -10.32
CA LEU A 142 18.35 5.27 -8.87
C LEU A 142 17.28 6.20 -8.31
N ASN A 143 16.30 5.63 -7.62
CA ASN A 143 15.26 6.39 -6.92
C ASN A 143 15.81 6.94 -5.59
N PRO A 144 15.85 8.26 -5.38
CA PRO A 144 16.38 8.86 -4.16
C PRO A 144 15.50 8.55 -2.96
N TYR A 145 16.15 8.31 -1.82
CA TYR A 145 15.55 8.26 -0.51
C TYR A 145 16.12 9.37 0.37
N ASP A 146 15.22 10.16 0.94
CA ASP A 146 15.52 11.10 2.00
C ASP A 146 15.59 10.37 3.33
N LYS A 147 16.63 10.65 4.10
CA LYS A 147 16.71 10.24 5.50
C LYS A 147 15.86 11.18 6.34
N VAL A 148 14.82 10.66 6.99
CA VAL A 148 13.87 11.46 7.76
C VAL A 148 13.69 10.88 9.16
N LYS A 149 13.76 11.78 10.15
CA LYS A 149 13.45 11.50 11.54
C LYS A 149 12.05 12.02 11.87
N ARG A 150 11.14 11.12 12.21
CA ARG A 150 9.76 11.45 12.58
C ARG A 150 9.68 11.97 14.02
N ALA A 151 8.57 12.63 14.34
CA ALA A 151 8.32 13.18 15.69
C ALA A 151 8.23 12.13 16.80
N ASP A 152 7.96 10.86 16.47
CA ASP A 152 7.96 9.75 17.43
C ASP A 152 9.36 9.16 17.69
N GLY A 153 10.39 9.73 17.05
CA GLY A 153 11.78 9.36 17.21
C GLY A 153 12.29 8.31 16.22
N SER A 154 11.42 7.68 15.44
CA SER A 154 11.83 6.74 14.38
C SER A 154 12.56 7.45 13.24
N GLU A 155 13.45 6.73 12.59
CA GLU A 155 14.23 7.21 11.45
C GLU A 155 14.08 6.24 10.27
N VAL A 156 13.76 6.78 9.10
CA VAL A 156 13.48 6.01 7.88
C VAL A 156 14.10 6.69 6.66
N TYR A 157 14.27 5.92 5.59
CA TYR A 157 14.68 6.37 4.28
C TYR A 157 13.50 6.24 3.33
N LEU A 158 12.97 7.33 2.78
CA LEU A 158 11.77 7.33 1.93
C LEU A 158 11.91 8.30 0.76
N LYS A 159 11.27 7.99 -0.37
CA LYS A 159 11.12 8.95 -1.48
C LYS A 159 9.92 9.84 -1.17
N PHE A 160 10.12 11.14 -1.05
CA PHE A 160 9.01 12.09 -0.93
C PHE A 160 8.56 12.52 -2.33
N PRO A 161 7.25 12.46 -2.65
CA PRO A 161 6.76 12.86 -3.96
C PRO A 161 6.85 14.38 -4.16
N CYS A 162 6.87 14.77 -5.42
CA CYS A 162 7.14 16.14 -5.86
C CYS A 162 6.06 16.62 -6.83
N GLY A 163 4.80 16.30 -6.52
CA GLY A 163 3.66 16.56 -7.39
C GLY A 163 3.62 15.64 -8.60
N ASP A 164 4.26 14.47 -8.53
CA ASP A 164 4.43 13.52 -9.64
C ASP A 164 3.63 12.22 -9.45
N GLY A 165 2.83 12.10 -8.38
CA GLY A 165 2.06 10.88 -8.10
C GLY A 165 2.90 9.72 -7.58
N ALA A 166 4.09 10.01 -7.03
CA ALA A 166 4.95 9.04 -6.35
C ALA A 166 5.29 7.77 -7.18
N PRO A 167 5.70 7.87 -8.45
CA PRO A 167 5.95 6.70 -9.27
C PRO A 167 7.05 5.82 -8.66
N ASN A 168 6.84 4.50 -8.75
CA ASN A 168 7.71 3.46 -8.20
C ASN A 168 9.09 3.39 -8.89
N VAL A 169 9.24 3.95 -10.08
CA VAL A 169 10.51 4.10 -10.81
C VAL A 169 10.52 5.39 -11.63
N ALA A 170 11.71 5.95 -11.85
CA ALA A 170 11.90 7.14 -12.68
C ALA A 170 11.07 8.36 -12.24
N GLY A 171 10.75 8.45 -10.94
CA GLY A 171 10.12 9.64 -10.37
C GLY A 171 11.07 10.83 -10.28
N VAL A 172 10.54 11.99 -9.90
CA VAL A 172 11.32 13.23 -9.81
C VAL A 172 12.57 13.04 -8.93
N GLY A 173 13.71 13.56 -9.40
CA GLY A 173 15.00 13.46 -8.73
C GLY A 173 15.72 12.12 -8.89
N SER A 174 15.11 11.13 -9.56
CA SER A 174 15.78 9.86 -9.84
C SER A 174 16.94 10.05 -10.81
N LEU A 175 18.07 9.38 -10.55
CA LEU A 175 19.16 9.31 -11.53
C LEU A 175 18.81 8.27 -12.59
N THR A 176 19.17 8.53 -13.85
CA THR A 176 18.90 7.61 -14.96
C THR A 176 20.15 7.40 -15.80
N THR A 177 20.30 6.18 -16.33
CA THR A 177 21.27 5.91 -17.40
C THR A 177 20.63 6.15 -18.76
N PRO A 178 21.42 6.30 -19.83
CA PRO A 178 20.91 6.10 -21.18
C PRO A 178 20.30 4.72 -21.33
N VAL A 179 19.35 4.61 -22.24
CA VAL A 179 18.88 3.32 -22.72
C VAL A 179 19.90 2.79 -23.74
N ILE A 180 20.42 1.59 -23.53
CA ILE A 180 21.39 0.97 -24.45
C ILE A 180 20.91 -0.39 -24.93
N ASP A 181 21.20 -0.71 -26.19
CA ASP A 181 21.00 -2.05 -26.74
C ASP A 181 22.30 -2.85 -26.55
N LEU A 182 22.18 -4.07 -26.00
CA LEU A 182 23.33 -4.95 -25.81
C LEU A 182 22.94 -6.42 -25.95
N GLU A 183 23.94 -7.24 -26.28
CA GLU A 183 23.82 -8.70 -26.30
C GLU A 183 24.31 -9.26 -24.96
N ILE A 184 23.47 -10.06 -24.30
CA ILE A 184 23.86 -10.86 -23.14
C ILE A 184 24.43 -12.19 -23.64
N HIS A 185 25.57 -12.59 -23.10
CA HIS A 185 26.24 -13.83 -23.46
C HIS A 185 26.20 -14.87 -22.33
N ASN A 186 26.45 -16.14 -22.67
CA ASN A 186 26.48 -17.23 -21.69
C ASN A 186 27.79 -17.31 -20.90
N ASP A 187 28.81 -16.54 -21.27
CA ASP A 187 30.08 -16.41 -20.57
C ASP A 187 30.07 -15.24 -19.58
N SER A 188 31.15 -15.12 -18.79
CA SER A 188 31.27 -14.04 -17.82
C SER A 188 31.31 -12.69 -18.53
N GLN A 189 30.34 -11.82 -18.23
CA GLN A 189 30.19 -10.52 -18.87
C GLN A 189 30.11 -9.42 -17.82
N THR A 190 30.80 -8.30 -18.06
CA THR A 190 30.65 -7.07 -17.26
C THR A 190 30.14 -5.94 -18.14
N ILE A 191 28.92 -5.49 -17.86
CA ILE A 191 28.29 -4.33 -18.49
C ILE A 191 28.58 -3.11 -17.62
N LYS A 192 28.94 -1.99 -18.27
CA LYS A 192 29.18 -0.72 -17.58
C LYS A 192 28.16 0.30 -18.02
N LEU A 193 27.45 0.86 -17.05
CA LEU A 193 26.50 1.96 -17.24
C LEU A 193 26.99 3.19 -16.45
N SER A 194 26.45 4.34 -16.78
CA SER A 194 26.68 5.58 -16.03
C SER A 194 25.36 6.33 -15.88
N PHE A 195 25.02 6.72 -14.66
CA PHE A 195 23.95 7.68 -14.41
C PHE A 195 24.41 9.04 -14.93
N ASP A 196 23.75 9.54 -15.96
CA ASP A 196 24.15 10.78 -16.67
C ASP A 196 23.06 11.84 -16.70
N SER A 197 21.91 11.55 -16.09
CA SER A 197 20.73 12.41 -16.11
C SER A 197 19.96 12.30 -14.80
N VAL A 198 19.22 13.36 -14.47
CA VAL A 198 18.30 13.42 -13.32
C VAL A 198 16.91 13.72 -13.83
N VAL A 199 15.90 12.96 -13.39
CA VAL A 199 14.50 13.24 -13.73
C VAL A 199 14.11 14.62 -13.19
N PRO A 200 13.72 15.58 -14.05
CA PRO A 200 13.45 16.94 -13.62
C PRO A 200 12.13 17.03 -12.86
N VAL A 201 12.03 18.05 -11.99
CA VAL A 201 10.76 18.47 -11.42
C VAL A 201 9.87 19.03 -12.52
N GLU A 202 8.58 18.66 -12.53
CA GLU A 202 7.63 19.24 -13.48
C GLU A 202 7.48 20.76 -13.26
N ALA A 203 7.44 21.52 -14.36
CA ALA A 203 7.24 22.96 -14.32
C ALA A 203 5.76 23.29 -14.13
N PHE A 204 5.37 23.56 -12.89
CA PHE A 204 4.00 23.96 -12.55
C PHE A 204 3.74 25.47 -12.79
N ALA A 205 2.53 25.82 -13.23
CA ALA A 205 2.18 27.19 -13.67
C ALA A 205 1.41 28.06 -12.64
N GLY A 206 1.18 27.55 -11.43
CA GLY A 206 0.39 28.18 -10.37
C GLY A 206 1.19 29.09 -9.43
N LYS A 207 0.50 29.67 -8.44
CA LYS A 207 1.03 30.74 -7.57
C LYS A 207 1.70 30.27 -6.26
N GLU A 208 1.81 28.95 -6.09
CA GLU A 208 2.53 28.20 -5.02
C GLU A 208 2.30 28.62 -3.55
N ILE A 209 2.16 27.63 -2.66
CA ILE A 209 2.55 27.79 -1.26
C ILE A 209 3.44 26.58 -0.92
N GLY A 210 4.74 26.71 -1.21
CA GLY A 210 5.88 25.87 -0.81
C GLY A 210 6.15 24.55 -1.55
N GLY A 211 7.29 24.49 -2.25
CA GLY A 211 7.85 23.33 -2.93
C GLY A 211 6.99 22.78 -4.08
N CYS A 212 7.49 21.74 -4.73
CA CYS A 212 6.78 20.97 -5.76
C CYS A 212 5.70 20.02 -5.21
N SER A 213 5.69 19.73 -3.90
CA SER A 213 4.78 18.76 -3.29
C SER A 213 3.30 19.04 -3.64
N GLN A 214 2.55 18.02 -4.01
CA GLN A 214 1.15 18.10 -4.46
C GLN A 214 0.93 18.82 -5.81
N GLY A 215 1.96 19.37 -6.46
CA GLY A 215 1.85 20.21 -7.66
C GLY A 215 1.30 21.61 -7.40
N ASN A 216 1.63 22.57 -8.26
CA ASN A 216 1.19 23.98 -8.12
C ASN A 216 0.45 24.42 -9.39
N TYR A 217 -0.74 23.90 -9.65
CA TYR A 217 -1.50 24.20 -10.88
C TYR A 217 -2.12 25.61 -10.89
N ALA A 218 -2.42 26.12 -12.09
CA ALA A 218 -3.04 27.42 -12.28
C ALA A 218 -4.56 27.33 -12.31
N ASP A 219 -5.24 28.19 -11.53
CA ASP A 219 -6.71 28.27 -11.51
C ASP A 219 -7.31 28.58 -12.89
N THR A 220 -8.46 27.97 -13.17
CA THR A 220 -9.38 28.37 -14.25
C THR A 220 -10.59 29.10 -13.66
N GLU A 221 -11.59 29.47 -14.47
CA GLU A 221 -12.82 30.09 -13.95
C GLU A 221 -13.50 29.21 -12.89
N ARG A 222 -13.61 27.90 -13.15
CA ARG A 222 -14.38 26.96 -12.33
C ARG A 222 -13.55 25.92 -11.59
N LEU A 223 -12.33 25.64 -12.02
CA LEU A 223 -11.43 24.72 -11.33
C LEU A 223 -10.38 25.51 -10.58
N LYS A 224 -10.41 25.42 -9.25
CA LYS A 224 -9.49 26.13 -8.36
C LYS A 224 -8.56 25.14 -7.69
N TYR A 225 -7.33 25.55 -7.43
CA TYR A 225 -6.32 24.73 -6.77
C TYR A 225 -5.94 25.39 -5.46
N VAL A 226 -6.23 24.71 -4.36
CA VAL A 226 -5.77 25.12 -3.03
C VAL A 226 -4.64 24.21 -2.57
N LYS A 227 -3.71 24.80 -1.82
CA LYS A 227 -2.58 24.12 -1.20
C LYS A 227 -2.28 24.81 0.13
N VAL A 228 -2.14 24.03 1.20
CA VAL A 228 -1.82 24.52 2.53
C VAL A 228 -0.63 23.78 3.09
N LYS A 229 0.27 24.52 3.75
CA LYS A 229 1.30 23.90 4.60
C LYS A 229 0.60 23.31 5.82
N SER A 230 0.63 21.99 5.97
CA SER A 230 0.05 21.32 7.12
C SER A 230 0.99 21.45 8.31
N LYS A 231 0.52 22.03 9.42
CA LYS A 231 1.33 22.12 10.64
C LYS A 231 1.51 20.74 11.25
N LYS A 232 0.44 19.93 11.26
CA LYS A 232 0.43 18.58 11.83
C LYS A 232 1.39 17.64 11.09
N LEU A 233 1.33 17.59 9.76
CA LEU A 233 2.25 16.76 8.98
C LEU A 233 3.67 17.30 9.05
N SER A 234 3.86 18.62 8.99
CA SER A 234 5.22 19.18 9.05
C SER A 234 5.90 18.87 10.38
N GLN A 235 5.15 18.90 11.48
CA GLN A 235 5.66 18.49 12.79
C GLN A 235 6.01 17.00 12.81
N PHE A 236 5.14 16.14 12.30
CA PHE A 236 5.39 14.69 12.30
C PHE A 236 6.62 14.31 11.47
N TRP A 237 6.78 14.89 10.28
CA TRP A 237 7.87 14.56 9.36
C TRP A 237 9.15 15.38 9.60
N GLY A 238 9.12 16.39 10.47
CA GLY A 238 10.28 17.25 10.73
C GLY A 238 10.70 18.12 9.54
N ARG A 239 9.82 18.29 8.54
CA ARG A 239 10.05 19.06 7.30
C ARG A 239 8.74 19.70 6.85
N ASP A 240 8.80 20.65 5.93
CA ASP A 240 7.60 21.26 5.38
C ASP A 240 6.80 20.23 4.56
N MET A 241 5.54 20.04 4.94
CA MET A 241 4.59 19.11 4.30
C MET A 241 3.30 19.83 3.93
N TYR A 242 2.70 19.42 2.82
CA TYR A 242 1.56 20.10 2.20
C TYR A 242 0.46 19.12 1.86
N VAL A 243 -0.78 19.59 1.98
CA VAL A 243 -1.98 18.97 1.41
C VAL A 243 -2.68 20.00 0.53
N GLY A 244 -3.32 19.53 -0.53
CA GLY A 244 -4.04 20.39 -1.47
C GLY A 244 -5.38 19.81 -1.88
N ALA A 245 -6.09 20.55 -2.72
CA ALA A 245 -7.30 20.07 -3.36
C ALA A 245 -7.57 20.78 -4.68
N ASN A 246 -8.27 20.08 -5.57
CA ASN A 246 -8.85 20.58 -6.80
C ASN A 246 -10.34 20.82 -6.52
N VAL A 247 -10.77 22.07 -6.56
CA VAL A 247 -12.10 22.53 -6.17
C VAL A 247 -12.87 22.96 -7.41
N LEU A 248 -13.84 22.16 -7.82
CA LEU A 248 -14.73 22.42 -8.95
C LEU A 248 -15.96 23.19 -8.48
N LEU A 249 -16.15 24.39 -9.03
CA LEU A 249 -17.23 25.31 -8.70
C LEU A 249 -18.43 25.11 -9.64
N PRO A 250 -19.67 25.18 -9.12
CA PRO A 250 -20.88 25.01 -9.93
C PRO A 250 -21.15 26.22 -10.84
N ALA A 251 -22.00 26.01 -11.85
CA ALA A 251 -22.52 27.10 -12.70
C ALA A 251 -23.14 28.25 -11.91
N GLY A 252 -22.75 29.47 -12.26
CA GLY A 252 -23.23 30.69 -11.61
C GLY A 252 -22.67 30.92 -10.22
N TYR A 253 -21.59 30.24 -9.83
CA TYR A 253 -20.89 30.53 -8.57
C TYR A 253 -20.37 31.97 -8.58
N ASP A 254 -20.72 32.73 -7.54
CA ASP A 254 -20.21 34.07 -7.31
C ASP A 254 -19.49 34.14 -5.94
N ALA A 255 -18.20 34.43 -5.97
CA ALA A 255 -17.39 34.61 -4.76
C ALA A 255 -17.82 35.84 -3.93
N ALA A 256 -18.46 36.84 -4.55
CA ALA A 256 -18.98 38.03 -3.89
C ALA A 256 -20.31 37.77 -3.18
N ASP A 257 -21.09 36.78 -3.61
CA ASP A 257 -22.35 36.40 -2.95
C ASP A 257 -22.07 35.74 -1.60
N LYS A 258 -22.35 36.47 -0.52
CA LYS A 258 -22.19 35.98 0.86
C LYS A 258 -23.44 35.33 1.44
N LYS A 259 -24.52 35.16 0.67
CA LYS A 259 -25.75 34.48 1.10
C LYS A 259 -25.83 33.06 0.58
N THR A 260 -25.56 32.85 -0.71
CA THR A 260 -25.62 31.50 -1.29
C THR A 260 -24.52 30.62 -0.74
N ARG A 261 -24.87 29.39 -0.36
CA ARG A 261 -23.94 28.36 0.12
C ARG A 261 -24.21 27.05 -0.61
N TYR A 262 -23.14 26.30 -0.84
CA TYR A 262 -23.18 25.09 -1.66
C TYR A 262 -22.81 23.87 -0.80
N PRO A 263 -23.53 22.75 -0.92
CA PRO A 263 -23.06 21.48 -0.41
C PRO A 263 -21.78 21.03 -1.13
N VAL A 264 -21.05 20.14 -0.47
CA VAL A 264 -19.76 19.65 -0.95
C VAL A 264 -19.80 18.14 -1.13
N LEU A 265 -19.38 17.69 -2.32
CA LEU A 265 -19.04 16.31 -2.61
C LEU A 265 -17.52 16.16 -2.60
N TYR A 266 -17.00 15.39 -1.65
CA TYR A 266 -15.58 15.08 -1.54
C TYR A 266 -15.28 13.81 -2.33
N ASN A 267 -14.64 14.00 -3.48
CA ASN A 267 -14.30 12.95 -4.43
C ASN A 267 -12.91 12.39 -4.15
N GLN A 268 -12.88 11.18 -3.59
CA GLN A 268 -11.68 10.45 -3.24
C GLN A 268 -11.23 9.61 -4.45
N ASN A 269 -9.97 9.73 -4.80
CA ASN A 269 -9.36 9.01 -5.90
C ASN A 269 -7.85 8.87 -5.66
N HIS A 270 -7.19 8.12 -6.55
CA HIS A 270 -5.74 8.16 -6.75
C HIS A 270 -5.26 9.57 -7.12
N TRP A 271 -3.95 9.73 -7.30
CA TRP A 271 -3.34 11.02 -7.63
C TRP A 271 -4.01 11.69 -8.84
N THR A 272 -4.63 12.84 -8.59
CA THR A 272 -5.43 13.56 -9.61
C THR A 272 -4.61 14.58 -10.40
N GLY A 273 -3.40 14.91 -9.95
CA GLY A 273 -2.60 15.99 -10.52
C GLY A 273 -3.41 17.28 -10.69
N GLY A 274 -3.38 17.85 -11.88
CA GLY A 274 -4.16 19.03 -12.25
C GLY A 274 -5.60 18.74 -12.69
N ASN A 275 -6.05 17.48 -12.74
CA ASN A 275 -7.33 17.14 -13.34
C ASN A 275 -8.52 17.45 -12.40
N GLY A 276 -9.64 17.86 -12.99
CA GLY A 276 -10.86 18.11 -12.25
C GLY A 276 -11.67 16.82 -12.00
N PRO A 277 -12.53 16.79 -10.96
CA PRO A 277 -13.40 15.66 -10.66
C PRO A 277 -14.26 15.25 -11.86
N TYR A 278 -14.56 13.94 -11.97
CA TYR A 278 -15.39 13.34 -13.04
C TYR A 278 -14.93 13.67 -14.48
N GLY A 279 -13.64 13.94 -14.67
CA GLY A 279 -13.06 14.29 -15.97
C GLY A 279 -13.28 15.74 -16.36
N TYR A 280 -13.59 16.64 -15.43
CA TYR A 280 -13.57 18.07 -15.74
C TYR A 280 -12.16 18.49 -16.20
N SER A 281 -12.10 19.25 -17.30
CA SER A 281 -10.90 19.60 -18.10
C SER A 281 -10.37 18.53 -19.06
N THR A 282 -10.73 17.25 -18.92
CA THR A 282 -10.29 16.17 -19.84
C THR A 282 -11.44 15.59 -20.68
N ASN A 283 -12.67 15.71 -20.20
CA ASN A 283 -13.90 15.38 -20.90
C ASN A 283 -14.63 16.67 -21.30
N ALA A 284 -14.56 17.03 -22.59
CA ALA A 284 -15.13 18.26 -23.12
C ALA A 284 -16.67 18.32 -22.97
N ALA A 285 -17.36 17.19 -23.14
CA ALA A 285 -18.81 17.13 -23.05
C ALA A 285 -19.31 17.38 -21.62
N PHE A 286 -18.68 16.73 -20.63
CA PHE A 286 -18.99 16.96 -19.22
C PHE A 286 -18.65 18.39 -18.80
N SER A 287 -17.47 18.89 -19.17
CA SER A 287 -17.02 20.25 -18.81
C SER A 287 -17.98 21.32 -19.35
N ALA A 288 -18.36 21.23 -20.62
CA ALA A 288 -19.28 22.18 -21.25
C ALA A 288 -20.68 22.17 -20.61
N ALA A 289 -21.20 20.98 -20.27
CA ALA A 289 -22.48 20.83 -19.59
C ALA A 289 -22.44 21.38 -18.15
N TRP A 290 -21.37 21.08 -17.40
CA TRP A 290 -21.13 21.60 -16.05
C TRP A 290 -21.03 23.13 -16.04
N ASP A 291 -20.29 23.72 -16.97
CA ASP A 291 -20.08 25.17 -17.05
C ASP A 291 -21.38 25.92 -17.33
N LYS A 292 -22.21 25.36 -18.23
CA LYS A 292 -23.58 25.83 -18.54
C LYS A 292 -24.57 25.58 -17.40
N GLY A 293 -24.27 24.66 -16.49
CA GLY A 293 -25.15 24.30 -15.39
C GLY A 293 -26.35 23.47 -15.83
N ILE A 294 -26.17 22.61 -16.84
CA ILE A 294 -27.20 21.76 -17.39
C ILE A 294 -26.78 20.28 -17.37
N ILE A 295 -27.77 19.40 -17.27
CA ILE A 295 -27.69 18.00 -17.64
C ILE A 295 -28.29 17.92 -19.05
N PRO A 296 -27.49 17.55 -20.07
CA PRO A 296 -27.99 17.41 -21.43
C PRO A 296 -29.11 16.38 -21.48
N GLY A 297 -30.20 16.71 -22.15
CA GLY A 297 -31.26 15.75 -22.42
C GLY A 297 -30.80 14.61 -23.34
N THR A 298 -31.28 13.39 -23.08
CA THR A 298 -31.10 12.24 -23.99
C THR A 298 -32.39 11.96 -24.75
N ASP A 299 -32.29 11.40 -25.96
CA ASP A 299 -33.43 10.91 -26.75
C ASP A 299 -34.57 11.94 -26.94
N GLY A 300 -34.21 13.21 -27.15
CA GLY A 300 -35.17 14.29 -27.39
C GLY A 300 -35.82 14.87 -26.13
N THR A 301 -35.39 14.45 -24.94
CA THR A 301 -35.78 15.12 -23.69
C THR A 301 -35.11 16.50 -23.58
N ALA A 302 -35.75 17.41 -22.84
CA ALA A 302 -35.20 18.75 -22.61
C ALA A 302 -34.03 18.70 -21.61
N ASP A 303 -33.10 19.65 -21.76
CA ASP A 303 -32.03 19.86 -20.78
C ASP A 303 -32.61 20.14 -19.39
N ARG A 304 -31.95 19.61 -18.37
CA ARG A 304 -32.34 19.75 -16.96
C ARG A 304 -31.28 20.57 -16.20
N PRO A 305 -31.61 21.24 -15.10
CA PRO A 305 -30.59 21.96 -14.32
C PRO A 305 -29.60 20.99 -13.67
N ALA A 306 -28.30 21.26 -13.80
CA ALA A 306 -27.27 20.49 -13.10
C ALA A 306 -27.29 20.80 -11.58
N PRO A 307 -26.99 19.81 -10.72
CA PRO A 307 -26.85 20.02 -9.28
C PRO A 307 -25.85 21.13 -8.95
N LYS A 308 -26.21 22.00 -8.00
CA LYS A 308 -25.34 23.07 -7.51
C LYS A 308 -24.46 22.55 -6.38
N LEU A 309 -23.44 21.78 -6.75
CA LEU A 309 -22.46 21.19 -5.82
C LEU A 309 -21.09 21.84 -6.00
N ILE A 310 -20.34 22.04 -4.92
CA ILE A 310 -18.89 22.15 -4.99
C ILE A 310 -18.33 20.72 -4.93
N ILE A 311 -17.46 20.36 -5.86
CA ILE A 311 -16.81 19.04 -5.86
C ILE A 311 -15.33 19.22 -5.55
N VAL A 312 -14.83 18.49 -4.56
CA VAL A 312 -13.46 18.62 -4.06
C VAL A 312 -12.74 17.29 -4.24
N ALA A 313 -11.70 17.26 -5.06
CA ALA A 313 -10.75 16.15 -5.09
C ALA A 313 -9.52 16.52 -4.26
N PHE A 314 -9.15 15.70 -3.29
CA PHE A 314 -7.98 15.96 -2.46
C PHE A 314 -6.69 15.62 -3.22
N ARG A 315 -5.62 16.37 -2.94
CA ARG A 315 -4.25 16.09 -3.34
C ARG A 315 -3.46 15.83 -2.05
N HIS A 316 -3.15 14.57 -1.83
CA HIS A 316 -2.50 14.10 -0.61
C HIS A 316 -1.54 12.93 -0.87
N GLU A 317 -0.78 12.99 -1.96
CA GLU A 317 0.33 12.05 -2.20
C GLU A 317 1.26 11.98 -0.98
N ALA A 318 1.84 10.80 -0.74
CA ALA A 318 2.60 10.52 0.46
C ALA A 318 3.92 9.78 0.12
N PRO A 319 4.89 9.73 1.06
CA PRO A 319 6.18 9.07 0.81
C PRO A 319 6.12 7.54 0.65
N TYR A 320 4.92 6.96 0.69
CA TYR A 320 4.66 5.53 0.56
C TYR A 320 3.79 5.19 -0.66
N TYR A 321 3.09 6.16 -1.26
CA TYR A 321 2.12 5.92 -2.34
C TYR A 321 1.64 7.21 -3.00
N ASP A 322 0.88 7.10 -4.09
CA ASP A 322 0.33 8.22 -4.84
C ASP A 322 -0.76 8.99 -4.08
N ASP A 323 -1.31 8.39 -3.02
CA ASP A 323 -2.17 9.02 -2.03
C ASP A 323 -1.82 8.57 -0.58
N SER A 324 -2.50 9.13 0.43
CA SER A 324 -2.22 8.88 1.86
C SER A 324 -3.32 8.10 2.59
N TYR A 325 -4.33 7.60 1.87
CA TYR A 325 -5.59 7.05 2.37
C TYR A 325 -6.46 8.03 3.18
N GLY A 326 -6.10 9.32 3.23
CA GLY A 326 -6.89 10.36 3.87
C GLY A 326 -7.17 10.17 5.38
N VAL A 327 -6.44 9.27 6.06
CA VAL A 327 -6.63 8.92 7.47
C VAL A 327 -5.34 9.14 8.28
N ASN A 328 -5.43 9.06 9.60
CA ASN A 328 -4.27 9.09 10.48
C ASN A 328 -3.67 7.69 10.62
N THR A 329 -2.38 7.53 10.36
CA THR A 329 -1.69 6.23 10.51
C THR A 329 -0.38 6.41 11.27
N ALA A 330 0.13 5.31 11.84
CA ALA A 330 1.40 5.35 12.54
C ALA A 330 2.58 5.59 11.58
N ASN A 331 2.50 5.14 10.33
CA ASN A 331 3.59 5.20 9.37
C ASN A 331 3.58 6.49 8.52
N LEU A 332 2.40 6.94 8.08
CA LEU A 332 2.24 8.13 7.22
C LEU A 332 2.06 9.41 8.04
N GLY A 333 1.60 9.30 9.29
CA GLY A 333 1.34 10.42 10.16
C GLY A 333 -0.11 10.94 10.09
N PRO A 334 -0.35 12.18 10.58
CA PRO A 334 -1.69 12.71 10.80
C PRO A 334 -2.37 13.27 9.53
N TYR A 335 -2.43 12.51 8.43
CA TYR A 335 -3.02 12.99 7.17
C TYR A 335 -4.52 13.24 7.29
N GLY A 336 -5.26 12.35 7.94
CA GLY A 336 -6.69 12.56 8.19
C GLY A 336 -6.96 13.82 9.01
N ASP A 337 -6.11 14.09 10.00
CA ASP A 337 -6.18 15.31 10.79
C ASP A 337 -5.80 16.57 9.99
N ALA A 338 -4.80 16.49 9.11
CA ALA A 338 -4.41 17.59 8.24
C ALA A 338 -5.51 17.94 7.23
N ILE A 339 -6.12 16.94 6.61
CA ILE A 339 -7.21 17.13 5.66
C ILE A 339 -8.45 17.68 6.39
N ASN A 340 -8.89 17.00 7.46
CA ASN A 340 -10.15 17.31 8.11
C ASN A 340 -10.12 18.56 8.98
N ASP A 341 -8.99 18.83 9.66
CA ASP A 341 -8.91 19.91 10.64
C ASP A 341 -8.07 21.11 10.15
N GLU A 342 -7.38 21.03 9.01
CA GLU A 342 -6.63 22.15 8.41
C GLU A 342 -7.13 22.51 7.00
N LEU A 343 -7.20 21.56 6.07
CA LEU A 343 -7.56 21.82 4.66
C LEU A 343 -9.06 22.08 4.46
N ILE A 344 -9.95 21.24 4.99
CA ILE A 344 -11.41 21.45 4.87
C ILE A 344 -11.83 22.81 5.45
N PRO A 345 -11.40 23.21 6.68
CA PRO A 345 -11.71 24.54 7.20
C PRO A 345 -11.17 25.68 6.32
N TYR A 346 -10.02 25.48 5.67
CA TYR A 346 -9.49 26.45 4.71
C TYR A 346 -10.38 26.57 3.47
N ILE A 347 -10.87 25.44 2.94
CA ILE A 347 -11.85 25.39 1.85
C ILE A 347 -13.14 26.10 2.27
N ASP A 348 -13.69 25.80 3.44
CA ASP A 348 -14.94 26.42 3.95
C ASP A 348 -14.82 27.95 4.09
N LYS A 349 -13.62 28.45 4.41
CA LYS A 349 -13.36 29.88 4.57
C LYS A 349 -13.35 30.62 3.23
N ILE A 350 -12.86 29.98 2.18
CA ILE A 350 -12.63 30.62 0.87
C ILE A 350 -13.82 30.42 -0.04
N PHE A 351 -14.38 29.22 -0.02
CA PHE A 351 -15.50 28.85 -0.85
C PHE A 351 -16.75 28.86 0.01
N ASN A 352 -17.84 29.41 -0.52
CA ASN A 352 -19.16 29.46 0.08
C ASN A 352 -19.77 28.05 0.35
N THR A 353 -19.11 27.18 1.12
CA THR A 353 -19.59 25.84 1.44
C THR A 353 -20.63 25.86 2.56
N VAL A 354 -21.46 24.81 2.63
CA VAL A 354 -22.27 24.52 3.82
C VAL A 354 -21.43 23.64 4.76
N ALA A 355 -20.93 24.22 5.85
CA ALA A 355 -20.06 23.55 6.81
C ALA A 355 -20.81 22.68 7.84
N GLU A 356 -21.73 21.84 7.37
CA GLU A 356 -22.55 20.96 8.20
C GLU A 356 -22.53 19.53 7.64
N PRO A 357 -22.58 18.48 8.49
CA PRO A 357 -22.41 17.09 8.03
C PRO A 357 -23.41 16.66 6.97
N TYR A 358 -24.69 17.05 7.05
CA TYR A 358 -25.70 16.69 6.05
C TYR A 358 -25.37 17.20 4.62
N ALA A 359 -24.51 18.22 4.52
CA ALA A 359 -24.11 18.84 3.27
C ALA A 359 -22.70 18.42 2.80
N ARG A 360 -22.11 17.41 3.44
CA ARG A 360 -20.77 16.90 3.16
C ARG A 360 -20.83 15.41 2.86
N VAL A 361 -20.79 15.06 1.59
CA VAL A 361 -20.84 13.67 1.14
C VAL A 361 -19.47 13.23 0.66
N GLN A 362 -19.11 11.99 0.96
CA GLN A 362 -17.87 11.36 0.49
C GLN A 362 -18.20 10.39 -0.65
N ASP A 363 -17.36 10.34 -1.68
CA ASP A 363 -17.44 9.30 -2.70
C ASP A 363 -16.07 8.92 -3.22
N GLY A 364 -16.00 7.79 -3.91
CA GLY A 364 -14.76 7.31 -4.50
C GLY A 364 -14.87 5.88 -4.98
N GLY A 365 -13.89 5.50 -5.81
CA GLY A 365 -13.72 4.15 -6.33
C GLY A 365 -12.41 3.52 -5.84
N SER A 366 -12.33 2.19 -5.75
CA SER A 366 -11.07 1.48 -5.41
C SER A 366 -10.50 1.94 -4.06
N THR A 367 -9.23 2.32 -3.99
CA THR A 367 -8.63 3.00 -2.83
C THR A 367 -9.48 4.18 -2.35
N GLY A 368 -9.94 5.06 -3.25
CA GLY A 368 -10.87 6.15 -2.93
C GLY A 368 -12.22 5.66 -2.38
N GLY A 369 -12.68 4.48 -2.79
CA GLY A 369 -13.85 3.81 -2.24
C GLY A 369 -13.67 3.50 -0.76
N TRP A 370 -12.52 2.95 -0.38
CA TRP A 370 -12.20 2.71 1.04
C TRP A 370 -12.06 4.02 1.80
N ILE A 371 -11.35 5.03 1.25
CA ILE A 371 -11.18 6.35 1.88
C ILE A 371 -12.55 7.00 2.16
N SER A 372 -13.47 6.92 1.20
CA SER A 372 -14.81 7.51 1.34
C SER A 372 -15.59 6.87 2.50
N ALA A 373 -15.53 5.54 2.65
CA ALA A 373 -16.15 4.82 3.76
C ALA A 373 -15.45 5.14 5.09
N ALA A 374 -14.12 5.02 5.14
CA ALA A 374 -13.31 5.29 6.32
C ALA A 374 -13.52 6.72 6.84
N SER A 375 -13.61 7.71 5.93
CA SER A 375 -13.86 9.10 6.29
C SER A 375 -15.16 9.28 7.06
N VAL A 376 -16.26 8.65 6.63
CA VAL A 376 -17.55 8.74 7.33
C VAL A 376 -17.56 7.90 8.60
N ILE A 377 -16.93 6.73 8.61
CA ILE A 377 -16.87 5.84 9.78
C ILE A 377 -16.03 6.46 10.91
N PHE A 378 -14.90 7.07 10.58
CA PHE A 378 -14.03 7.73 11.56
C PHE A 378 -14.47 9.16 11.89
N ARG A 379 -15.10 9.89 10.96
CA ARG A 379 -15.57 11.26 11.16
C ARG A 379 -17.07 11.42 10.88
N PRO A 380 -17.96 10.66 11.54
CA PRO A 380 -19.40 10.83 11.39
C PRO A 380 -19.90 12.15 12.00
N ASP A 381 -19.06 12.81 12.79
CA ASP A 381 -19.24 14.18 13.25
C ASP A 381 -19.07 15.23 12.14
N LEU A 382 -18.36 14.88 11.06
CA LEU A 382 -17.95 15.81 10.01
C LEU A 382 -18.65 15.56 8.66
N PHE A 383 -18.91 14.31 8.31
CA PHE A 383 -19.46 13.91 7.00
C PHE A 383 -20.82 13.24 7.14
N GLY A 384 -21.72 13.49 6.20
CA GLY A 384 -23.10 13.02 6.22
C GLY A 384 -23.26 11.57 5.79
N ALA A 385 -22.72 11.20 4.63
CA ALA A 385 -22.77 9.84 4.09
C ALA A 385 -21.62 9.58 3.12
N CYS A 386 -21.37 8.30 2.82
CA CYS A 386 -20.47 7.88 1.77
C CYS A 386 -21.20 7.10 0.68
N PHE A 387 -20.75 7.27 -0.57
CA PHE A 387 -21.09 6.43 -1.71
C PHE A 387 -19.81 5.78 -2.24
N SER A 388 -19.48 4.64 -1.68
CA SER A 388 -18.22 3.93 -1.87
C SER A 388 -18.36 2.87 -2.98
N SER A 389 -17.51 2.93 -4.00
CA SER A 389 -17.57 2.05 -5.16
C SER A 389 -16.36 1.12 -5.21
N TYR A 390 -16.60 -0.19 -5.33
CA TYR A 390 -15.63 -1.29 -5.38
C TYR A 390 -14.41 -1.02 -4.48
N PRO A 391 -14.63 -0.73 -3.19
CA PRO A 391 -13.58 -0.24 -2.30
C PRO A 391 -12.52 -1.31 -2.06
N ASP A 392 -11.29 -0.89 -1.74
CA ASP A 392 -10.32 -1.77 -1.06
C ASP A 392 -11.00 -2.46 0.14
N SER A 393 -10.46 -3.61 0.57
CA SER A 393 -11.12 -4.47 1.56
C SER A 393 -11.64 -3.73 2.80
N LEU A 394 -12.97 -3.72 2.95
CA LEU A 394 -13.66 -3.16 4.12
C LEU A 394 -13.61 -4.10 5.34
N ASP A 395 -13.34 -5.38 5.10
CA ASP A 395 -13.24 -6.45 6.11
C ASP A 395 -12.07 -7.38 5.73
N PHE A 396 -11.15 -7.63 6.66
CA PHE A 396 -9.95 -8.45 6.40
C PHE A 396 -10.14 -9.94 6.67
N HIS A 397 -11.36 -10.41 6.96
CA HIS A 397 -11.68 -11.83 6.73
C HIS A 397 -11.45 -12.21 5.27
N MET A 398 -11.53 -11.24 4.34
CA MET A 398 -11.11 -11.36 2.94
C MET A 398 -10.39 -10.07 2.47
N HIS A 399 -9.06 -10.07 2.57
CA HIS A 399 -8.20 -9.02 2.03
C HIS A 399 -7.79 -9.36 0.58
N GLN A 400 -8.44 -8.73 -0.40
CA GLN A 400 -8.61 -9.32 -1.74
C GLN A 400 -9.07 -10.79 -1.62
N ALA A 401 -8.30 -11.74 -2.18
CA ALA A 401 -8.55 -13.18 -2.08
C ALA A 401 -7.89 -13.83 -0.85
N ILE A 402 -7.15 -13.10 -0.01
CA ILE A 402 -6.48 -13.63 1.17
C ILE A 402 -7.45 -13.66 2.35
N ALA A 403 -7.70 -14.85 2.90
CA ALA A 403 -8.42 -14.98 4.16
C ALA A 403 -7.55 -14.60 5.38
N LEU A 404 -7.19 -13.32 5.49
CA LEU A 404 -6.05 -12.81 6.28
C LEU A 404 -6.07 -13.22 7.75
N TYR A 405 -7.25 -13.30 8.38
CA TYR A 405 -7.36 -13.69 9.80
C TYR A 405 -7.22 -15.19 10.07
N SER A 406 -7.40 -16.05 9.06
CA SER A 406 -7.49 -17.49 9.27
C SER A 406 -6.42 -18.28 8.51
N ASN A 407 -5.90 -17.73 7.41
CA ASN A 407 -4.89 -18.40 6.63
C ASN A 407 -3.50 -18.27 7.26
N LYS A 408 -2.62 -19.24 6.99
CA LYS A 408 -1.23 -19.24 7.45
C LYS A 408 -0.26 -18.65 6.44
N ASN A 409 -0.67 -18.57 5.18
CA ASN A 409 0.14 -18.07 4.09
C ASN A 409 -0.70 -17.15 3.19
N ALA A 410 -0.12 -16.05 2.72
CA ALA A 410 -0.78 -15.08 1.86
C ALA A 410 -0.87 -15.54 0.39
N TYR A 411 -0.06 -16.52 -0.01
CA TYR A 411 0.09 -16.98 -1.40
C TYR A 411 -0.56 -18.33 -1.66
N GLU A 412 -0.79 -19.12 -0.61
CA GLU A 412 -1.36 -20.45 -0.73
C GLU A 412 -2.44 -20.68 0.33
N ASN A 413 -3.53 -21.32 -0.08
CA ASN A 413 -4.54 -21.86 0.82
C ASN A 413 -4.02 -23.12 1.52
N ALA A 414 -4.69 -23.56 2.58
CA ALA A 414 -4.30 -24.75 3.35
C ALA A 414 -4.28 -26.05 2.53
N ASN A 415 -4.98 -26.09 1.39
CA ASN A 415 -4.98 -27.22 0.44
C ASN A 415 -3.87 -27.12 -0.63
N GLY A 416 -3.07 -26.06 -0.62
CA GLY A 416 -2.01 -25.79 -1.59
C GLY A 416 -2.42 -24.98 -2.81
N ASP A 417 -3.69 -24.54 -2.91
CA ASP A 417 -4.14 -23.73 -4.04
C ASP A 417 -3.54 -22.31 -3.96
N THR A 418 -3.05 -21.82 -5.10
CA THR A 418 -2.53 -20.46 -5.23
C THR A 418 -3.62 -19.42 -4.98
N ILE A 419 -3.28 -18.39 -4.20
CA ILE A 419 -4.14 -17.22 -3.96
C ILE A 419 -3.82 -16.16 -5.01
N ASN A 420 -4.84 -15.80 -5.79
CA ASN A 420 -4.71 -14.85 -6.88
C ASN A 420 -5.07 -13.43 -6.46
N SER A 421 -4.56 -12.44 -7.20
CA SER A 421 -4.75 -11.03 -6.87
C SER A 421 -5.28 -10.20 -8.03
N ILE A 422 -5.03 -10.63 -9.28
CA ILE A 422 -5.56 -9.97 -10.47
C ILE A 422 -6.22 -10.99 -11.40
N ARG A 423 -7.42 -10.67 -11.86
CA ARG A 423 -8.19 -11.44 -12.83
C ARG A 423 -8.91 -10.56 -13.85
N THR A 424 -9.33 -11.18 -14.93
CA THR A 424 -10.29 -10.62 -15.90
C THR A 424 -11.32 -11.68 -16.28
N PHE A 425 -12.29 -11.31 -17.10
CA PHE A 425 -13.35 -12.20 -17.56
C PHE A 425 -13.51 -12.09 -19.07
N ASP A 426 -13.56 -13.24 -19.75
CA ASP A 426 -13.97 -13.36 -21.15
C ASP A 426 -15.23 -14.22 -21.22
N ASN A 427 -16.34 -13.65 -21.68
CA ASN A 427 -17.67 -14.30 -21.71
C ASN A 427 -18.00 -15.03 -20.38
N ASP A 428 -17.89 -14.30 -19.26
CA ASP A 428 -18.08 -14.79 -17.88
C ASP A 428 -17.12 -15.92 -17.42
N THR A 429 -16.12 -16.26 -18.22
CA THR A 429 -15.05 -17.19 -17.83
C THR A 429 -13.92 -16.42 -17.16
N GLU A 430 -13.60 -16.78 -15.92
CA GLU A 430 -12.49 -16.16 -15.17
C GLU A 430 -11.13 -16.51 -15.80
N ILE A 431 -10.29 -15.48 -15.95
CA ILE A 431 -8.91 -15.58 -16.41
C ILE A 431 -8.02 -14.94 -15.35
N ILE A 432 -7.12 -15.73 -14.76
CA ILE A 432 -6.14 -15.24 -13.78
C ILE A 432 -4.98 -14.58 -14.51
N LEU A 433 -4.64 -13.36 -14.10
CA LEU A 433 -3.55 -12.56 -14.68
C LEU A 433 -2.32 -12.51 -13.77
N ALA A 434 -2.53 -12.49 -12.45
CA ALA A 434 -1.44 -12.54 -11.48
C ALA A 434 -1.86 -13.23 -10.18
N SER A 435 -0.89 -13.92 -9.57
CA SER A 435 -0.98 -14.40 -8.21
C SER A 435 -0.53 -13.34 -7.21
N THR A 436 -0.99 -13.47 -5.95
CA THR A 436 -0.56 -12.61 -4.84
C THR A 436 0.96 -12.64 -4.66
N ALA A 437 1.58 -13.80 -4.88
CA ALA A 437 3.03 -13.95 -4.84
C ALA A 437 3.72 -13.13 -5.94
N GLN A 438 3.21 -13.21 -7.18
CA GLN A 438 3.78 -12.48 -8.32
C GLN A 438 3.80 -10.97 -8.08
N GLU A 439 2.72 -10.40 -7.56
CA GLU A 439 2.68 -8.97 -7.21
C GLU A 439 3.62 -8.60 -6.08
N ASN A 440 3.65 -9.37 -4.98
CA ASN A 440 4.55 -9.07 -3.87
C ASN A 440 6.03 -9.16 -4.28
N HIS A 441 6.39 -10.14 -5.11
CA HIS A 441 7.74 -10.29 -5.67
C HIS A 441 8.09 -9.19 -6.67
N TRP A 442 7.12 -8.77 -7.49
CA TRP A 442 7.27 -7.63 -8.38
C TRP A 442 7.49 -6.32 -7.61
N GLU A 443 6.69 -6.05 -6.57
CA GLU A 443 6.89 -4.87 -5.72
C GLU A 443 8.26 -4.87 -5.01
N LEU A 444 8.76 -6.05 -4.64
CA LEU A 444 10.09 -6.21 -4.05
C LEU A 444 11.21 -5.79 -4.99
N VAL A 445 10.96 -5.53 -6.29
CA VAL A 445 11.92 -4.88 -7.19
C VAL A 445 12.00 -3.38 -6.94
N PHE A 446 10.90 -2.72 -6.56
CA PHE A 446 10.81 -1.26 -6.42
C PHE A 446 10.97 -0.76 -4.98
N GLY A 447 10.80 -1.62 -3.98
CA GLY A 447 11.04 -1.25 -2.59
C GLY A 447 11.16 -2.45 -1.65
N THR A 448 11.85 -2.22 -0.53
CA THR A 448 11.86 -3.12 0.63
C THR A 448 11.47 -2.32 1.87
N SER A 449 11.14 -2.96 3.00
CA SER A 449 10.63 -2.27 4.20
C SER A 449 9.31 -1.54 3.98
N SER A 450 8.46 -2.15 3.15
CA SER A 450 7.17 -1.64 2.71
C SER A 450 7.13 -0.20 2.18
N ARG A 451 7.95 0.11 1.17
CA ARG A 451 8.07 1.43 0.54
C ARG A 451 8.32 1.33 -0.98
N SER A 452 7.66 0.38 -1.64
CA SER A 452 7.69 0.22 -3.10
C SER A 452 6.95 1.31 -3.88
N SER A 453 6.14 2.13 -3.20
CA SER A 453 5.14 3.01 -3.81
C SER A 453 4.04 2.26 -4.57
N LEU A 454 3.73 1.03 -4.17
CA LEU A 454 2.74 0.16 -4.81
C LEU A 454 1.74 -0.40 -3.80
N GLN A 455 0.67 -1.04 -4.30
CA GLN A 455 -0.58 -1.32 -3.59
C GLN A 455 -0.41 -2.17 -2.31
N TRP A 456 0.39 -3.24 -2.34
CA TRP A 456 0.59 -4.11 -1.16
C TRP A 456 1.36 -3.40 -0.06
N ASP A 457 2.37 -2.61 -0.41
CA ASP A 457 3.15 -1.85 0.57
C ASP A 457 2.39 -0.69 1.19
N ILE A 458 1.54 0.01 0.43
CA ILE A 458 0.72 1.06 1.02
C ILE A 458 -0.30 0.48 2.00
N TRP A 459 -0.90 -0.68 1.71
CA TRP A 459 -1.76 -1.37 2.69
C TRP A 459 -1.00 -1.71 3.98
N ASN A 460 0.25 -2.17 3.89
CA ASN A 460 1.08 -2.38 5.07
C ASN A 460 1.31 -1.09 5.87
N ALA A 461 1.55 0.02 5.17
CA ALA A 461 1.78 1.31 5.82
C ALA A 461 0.51 1.92 6.42
N VAL A 462 -0.66 1.72 5.81
CA VAL A 462 -1.94 2.30 6.23
C VAL A 462 -2.62 1.46 7.31
N PHE A 463 -2.74 0.16 7.09
CA PHE A 463 -3.48 -0.75 7.96
C PHE A 463 -2.64 -1.19 9.16
N GLY A 464 -1.32 -1.25 8.99
CA GLY A 464 -0.40 -1.69 10.02
C GLY A 464 0.06 -0.61 11.00
N ILE A 465 0.94 -1.04 11.89
CA ILE A 465 1.66 -0.22 12.86
C ILE A 465 3.15 -0.16 12.50
N GLN A 466 3.98 0.56 13.25
CA GLN A 466 5.44 0.53 13.07
C GLN A 466 6.07 -0.70 13.72
N GLY A 467 7.07 -1.28 13.05
CA GLY A 467 8.04 -2.21 13.61
C GLY A 467 9.17 -1.48 14.37
N LEU A 468 10.03 -2.26 15.02
CA LEU A 468 11.20 -1.77 15.74
C LEU A 468 12.19 -1.05 14.81
N ASN A 469 12.23 -1.40 13.53
CA ASN A 469 13.06 -0.73 12.52
C ASN A 469 12.47 0.62 12.03
N GLY A 470 11.33 1.07 12.56
CA GLY A 470 10.68 2.33 12.19
C GLY A 470 9.85 2.27 10.90
N TYR A 471 9.85 1.15 10.17
CA TYR A 471 9.01 0.92 8.98
C TYR A 471 7.70 0.22 9.35
N PRO A 472 6.74 0.06 8.42
CA PRO A 472 5.55 -0.74 8.67
C PRO A 472 5.91 -2.14 9.16
N LEU A 473 5.24 -2.60 10.23
CA LEU A 473 5.36 -3.96 10.72
C LEU A 473 4.60 -4.88 9.76
N GLU A 474 5.34 -5.62 8.94
CA GLU A 474 4.72 -6.43 7.89
C GLU A 474 3.78 -7.50 8.47
N PRO A 475 2.59 -7.71 7.87
CA PRO A 475 1.64 -8.76 8.23
C PRO A 475 2.06 -10.16 7.74
N TRP A 476 2.92 -10.23 6.72
CA TRP A 476 3.47 -11.47 6.19
C TRP A 476 4.86 -11.24 5.60
N ASP A 477 5.57 -12.33 5.37
CA ASP A 477 6.82 -12.34 4.64
C ASP A 477 6.58 -12.14 3.13
N LYS A 478 7.04 -11.03 2.54
CA LYS A 478 6.85 -10.78 1.10
C LYS A 478 7.51 -11.80 0.17
N VAL A 479 8.51 -12.56 0.64
CA VAL A 479 9.15 -13.60 -0.19
C VAL A 479 8.39 -14.92 -0.07
N THR A 480 8.05 -15.34 1.15
CA THR A 480 7.49 -16.70 1.40
C THR A 480 5.98 -16.74 1.54
N GLY A 481 5.34 -15.61 1.78
CA GLY A 481 3.92 -15.49 2.08
C GLY A 481 3.55 -15.86 3.52
N GLU A 482 4.49 -16.26 4.38
CA GLU A 482 4.18 -16.64 5.77
C GLU A 482 3.48 -15.49 6.50
N ILE A 483 2.22 -15.69 6.90
CA ILE A 483 1.45 -14.71 7.65
C ILE A 483 1.92 -14.71 9.10
N TYR A 484 2.06 -13.51 9.67
CA TYR A 484 2.36 -13.26 11.07
C TYR A 484 1.08 -12.83 11.79
N PRO A 485 0.36 -13.76 12.47
CA PRO A 485 -0.98 -13.45 13.00
C PRO A 485 -0.98 -12.29 13.99
N GLU A 486 0.08 -12.16 14.78
CA GLU A 486 0.19 -11.03 15.72
C GLU A 486 0.37 -9.67 15.03
N SER A 487 1.05 -9.61 13.88
CA SER A 487 1.09 -8.38 13.07
C SER A 487 -0.30 -8.05 12.53
N VAL A 488 -1.02 -9.07 12.03
CA VAL A 488 -2.39 -8.95 11.50
C VAL A 488 -3.38 -8.48 12.57
N GLU A 489 -3.21 -8.86 13.84
CA GLU A 489 -4.07 -8.35 14.92
C GLU A 489 -4.06 -6.82 15.04
N TYR A 490 -2.94 -6.17 14.71
CA TYR A 490 -2.88 -4.70 14.73
C TYR A 490 -3.64 -4.05 13.57
N TRP A 491 -3.94 -4.79 12.50
CA TRP A 491 -4.68 -4.27 11.34
C TRP A 491 -6.17 -4.09 11.64
N LYS A 492 -6.71 -4.76 12.66
CA LYS A 492 -8.12 -4.72 13.06
C LYS A 492 -8.66 -3.32 13.37
N GLU A 493 -7.80 -2.37 13.70
CA GLU A 493 -8.19 -0.96 13.92
C GLU A 493 -8.53 -0.22 12.61
N MET A 494 -8.07 -0.75 11.46
CA MET A 494 -8.33 -0.21 10.12
C MET A 494 -9.26 -1.11 9.29
N ASP A 495 -9.56 -2.31 9.76
CA ASP A 495 -10.70 -3.09 9.28
C ASP A 495 -12.00 -2.36 9.67
N LEU A 496 -12.69 -1.79 8.68
CA LEU A 496 -13.84 -0.92 8.91
C LEU A 496 -15.04 -1.70 9.48
N SER A 497 -15.19 -2.96 9.09
CA SER A 497 -16.17 -3.90 9.64
C SER A 497 -15.92 -4.15 11.13
N ASN A 498 -14.69 -4.53 11.48
CA ASN A 498 -14.28 -4.76 12.87
C ASN A 498 -14.34 -3.47 13.71
N TYR A 499 -13.95 -2.33 13.15
CA TYR A 499 -13.99 -1.03 13.83
C TYR A 499 -15.41 -0.65 14.23
N ILE A 500 -16.37 -0.80 13.31
CA ILE A 500 -17.80 -0.57 13.57
C ILE A 500 -18.28 -1.51 14.67
N ALA A 501 -18.04 -2.82 14.53
CA ALA A 501 -18.48 -3.83 15.49
C ALA A 501 -17.92 -3.57 16.90
N SER A 502 -16.62 -3.26 17.00
CA SER A 502 -15.95 -3.01 18.28
C SER A 502 -16.39 -1.70 18.94
N ASN A 503 -16.99 -0.78 18.19
CA ASN A 503 -17.49 0.51 18.69
C ASN A 503 -19.02 0.63 18.61
N TRP A 504 -19.74 -0.48 18.38
CA TRP A 504 -21.18 -0.49 18.07
C TRP A 504 -22.02 0.22 19.13
N ASP A 505 -21.99 -0.27 20.37
CA ASP A 505 -22.66 0.30 21.55
C ASP A 505 -21.68 0.96 22.53
N SER A 506 -20.52 1.38 22.03
CA SER A 506 -19.53 2.10 22.82
C SER A 506 -19.94 3.56 23.04
N ALA A 507 -19.08 4.36 23.69
CA ALA A 507 -19.27 5.81 23.76
C ALA A 507 -19.35 6.50 22.37
N LYS A 508 -18.84 5.86 21.30
CA LYS A 508 -18.99 6.35 19.93
C LYS A 508 -20.36 6.03 19.33
N ASN A 509 -21.03 4.99 19.83
CA ASN A 509 -22.36 4.55 19.40
C ASN A 509 -22.49 4.40 17.87
N LEU A 510 -21.52 3.73 17.23
CA LEU A 510 -21.45 3.67 15.76
C LEU A 510 -22.63 2.92 15.14
N GLY A 511 -23.24 1.97 15.86
CA GLY A 511 -24.42 1.24 15.40
C GLY A 511 -25.60 2.16 15.06
N GLU A 512 -25.85 3.19 15.87
CA GLU A 512 -26.91 4.17 15.60
C GLU A 512 -26.42 5.40 14.84
N VAL A 513 -25.18 5.83 15.09
CA VAL A 513 -24.60 7.01 14.43
C VAL A 513 -24.46 6.84 12.93
N LEU A 514 -24.11 5.63 12.45
CA LEU A 514 -23.85 5.36 11.02
C LEU A 514 -25.06 4.78 10.27
N ARG A 515 -26.15 4.45 10.95
CA ARG A 515 -27.32 3.80 10.35
C ARG A 515 -27.84 4.62 9.16
N GLY A 516 -27.93 3.99 7.99
CA GLY A 516 -28.42 4.63 6.76
C GLY A 516 -27.49 5.65 6.11
N ARG A 517 -26.20 5.69 6.50
CA ARG A 517 -25.20 6.66 5.99
C ARG A 517 -24.09 6.02 5.16
N ILE A 518 -24.09 4.70 5.03
CA ILE A 518 -23.07 3.93 4.34
C ILE A 518 -23.68 3.24 3.12
N TYR A 519 -23.23 3.65 1.93
CA TYR A 519 -23.65 3.09 0.65
C TYR A 519 -22.42 2.48 -0.04
N VAL A 520 -22.45 1.18 -0.29
CA VAL A 520 -21.33 0.43 -0.88
C VAL A 520 -21.79 -0.31 -2.13
N TYR A 521 -20.99 -0.27 -3.19
CA TYR A 521 -21.21 -0.99 -4.44
C TYR A 521 -19.98 -1.82 -4.79
N VAL A 522 -20.12 -3.01 -5.34
CA VAL A 522 -19.03 -3.78 -5.97
C VAL A 522 -19.61 -4.72 -7.02
N GLY A 523 -18.80 -5.15 -7.99
CA GLY A 523 -19.20 -6.17 -8.97
C GLY A 523 -18.76 -7.59 -8.56
N THR A 524 -19.50 -8.63 -8.98
CA THR A 524 -19.07 -10.02 -8.74
C THR A 524 -17.81 -10.40 -9.51
N HIS A 525 -17.51 -9.69 -10.61
CA HIS A 525 -16.35 -9.89 -11.48
C HIS A 525 -15.27 -8.83 -11.22
N ASP A 526 -15.24 -8.26 -10.01
CA ASP A 526 -14.20 -7.30 -9.63
C ASP A 526 -12.81 -7.89 -9.90
N ASN A 527 -12.01 -7.14 -10.66
CA ASN A 527 -10.71 -7.57 -11.19
C ASN A 527 -9.67 -7.83 -10.12
N TYR A 528 -9.85 -7.29 -8.92
CA TYR A 528 -8.91 -7.34 -7.80
C TYR A 528 -9.49 -8.09 -6.59
N PHE A 529 -10.54 -8.90 -6.81
CA PHE A 529 -11.19 -9.70 -5.76
C PHE A 529 -11.76 -8.88 -4.58
N LEU A 530 -12.04 -7.58 -4.77
CA LEU A 530 -12.51 -6.71 -3.69
C LEU A 530 -13.95 -7.03 -3.22
N ASN A 531 -14.69 -7.79 -4.03
CA ASN A 531 -16.03 -8.26 -3.71
C ASN A 531 -16.07 -9.17 -2.47
N GLY A 532 -14.99 -9.87 -2.15
CA GLY A 532 -14.89 -10.71 -0.95
C GLY A 532 -14.98 -9.90 0.34
N GLY A 533 -14.14 -8.86 0.47
CA GLY A 533 -14.15 -7.97 1.63
C GLY A 533 -15.46 -7.20 1.81
N VAL A 534 -16.12 -6.81 0.71
CA VAL A 534 -17.45 -6.18 0.76
C VAL A 534 -18.53 -7.15 1.24
N SER A 535 -18.46 -8.42 0.82
CA SER A 535 -19.42 -9.45 1.24
C SER A 535 -19.30 -9.75 2.74
N GLU A 536 -18.08 -9.84 3.27
CA GLU A 536 -17.85 -10.04 4.71
C GLU A 536 -18.25 -8.81 5.53
N PHE A 537 -17.97 -7.60 5.04
CA PHE A 537 -18.47 -6.36 5.64
C PHE A 537 -20.01 -6.36 5.76
N GLU A 538 -20.72 -6.64 4.66
CA GLU A 538 -22.19 -6.69 4.64
C GLU A 538 -22.72 -7.70 5.67
N LYS A 539 -22.17 -8.91 5.66
CA LYS A 539 -22.53 -9.99 6.56
C LYS A 539 -22.36 -9.58 8.02
N ASN A 540 -21.22 -8.98 8.38
CA ASN A 540 -20.94 -8.59 9.76
C ASN A 540 -21.87 -7.47 10.25
N VAL A 541 -21.96 -6.37 9.49
CA VAL A 541 -22.76 -5.21 9.94
C VAL A 541 -24.26 -5.51 9.94
N ASN A 542 -24.77 -6.30 9.00
CA ASN A 542 -26.17 -6.73 9.00
C ASN A 542 -26.45 -7.76 10.10
N GLY A 543 -25.46 -8.58 10.47
CA GLY A 543 -25.54 -9.48 11.63
C GLY A 543 -25.76 -8.74 12.95
N LEU A 544 -25.25 -7.51 13.07
CA LEU A 544 -25.44 -6.64 14.25
C LEU A 544 -26.67 -5.74 14.13
N GLY A 545 -26.85 -5.06 12.99
CA GLY A 545 -27.80 -3.96 12.83
C GLY A 545 -29.13 -4.32 12.16
N GLY A 546 -29.29 -5.57 11.73
CA GLY A 546 -30.39 -6.05 10.90
C GLY A 546 -30.16 -5.81 9.40
N PRO A 547 -31.04 -6.35 8.54
CA PRO A 547 -30.91 -6.15 7.09
C PRO A 547 -30.97 -4.67 6.72
N ASN A 548 -30.17 -4.27 5.73
CA ASN A 548 -30.06 -2.90 5.23
C ASN A 548 -29.53 -1.87 6.24
N TRP A 549 -28.78 -2.29 7.25
CA TRP A 549 -28.10 -1.33 8.14
C TRP A 549 -27.13 -0.44 7.35
N ALA A 550 -26.35 -1.08 6.48
CA ALA A 550 -25.64 -0.45 5.37
C ALA A 550 -26.33 -0.82 4.05
N ASN A 551 -26.27 0.06 3.06
CA ASN A 551 -26.82 -0.19 1.74
C ASN A 551 -25.73 -0.75 0.84
N VAL A 552 -25.64 -2.08 0.75
CA VAL A 552 -24.63 -2.78 -0.05
C VAL A 552 -25.27 -3.30 -1.34
N THR A 553 -24.59 -3.09 -2.47
CA THR A 553 -24.99 -3.61 -3.77
C THR A 553 -23.84 -4.42 -4.37
N ILE A 554 -24.02 -5.73 -4.49
CA ILE A 554 -23.11 -6.62 -5.23
C ILE A 554 -23.72 -6.91 -6.60
N ALA A 555 -23.25 -6.26 -7.66
CA ALA A 555 -23.84 -6.39 -8.99
C ALA A 555 -23.28 -7.60 -9.77
N PRO A 556 -24.14 -8.51 -10.25
CA PRO A 556 -23.73 -9.64 -11.07
C PRO A 556 -23.03 -9.23 -12.36
N GLY A 557 -21.95 -9.93 -12.69
CA GLY A 557 -21.20 -9.80 -13.94
C GLY A 557 -20.41 -8.51 -14.11
N GLN A 558 -20.46 -7.60 -13.14
CA GLN A 558 -19.79 -6.31 -13.26
C GLN A 558 -18.33 -6.39 -12.83
N ASN A 559 -17.47 -5.78 -13.64
CA ASN A 559 -16.03 -5.63 -13.37
C ASN A 559 -15.75 -4.45 -12.44
N HIS A 560 -14.48 -4.28 -12.07
CA HIS A 560 -14.01 -3.11 -11.32
C HIS A 560 -14.30 -1.81 -12.08
N GLY A 561 -14.77 -0.76 -11.40
CA GLY A 561 -15.00 0.56 -12.02
C GLY A 561 -16.47 1.06 -12.04
N GLY A 562 -16.62 2.34 -12.36
CA GLY A 562 -17.89 3.07 -12.47
C GLY A 562 -18.24 3.93 -11.24
N ASN A 563 -19.24 4.79 -11.33
CA ASN A 563 -19.76 5.46 -10.13
C ASN A 563 -20.54 4.45 -9.27
N TYR A 564 -21.04 4.88 -8.11
CA TYR A 564 -21.88 4.04 -7.25
C TYR A 564 -23.02 3.38 -8.05
N GLN A 565 -23.11 2.04 -7.99
CA GLN A 565 -24.03 1.21 -8.77
C GLN A 565 -23.89 1.36 -10.30
N ARG A 566 -22.70 1.75 -10.77
CA ARG A 566 -22.37 2.06 -12.18
C ARG A 566 -23.28 3.10 -12.83
N ARG A 567 -23.84 3.99 -12.02
CA ARG A 567 -24.69 5.09 -12.51
C ARG A 567 -23.91 5.99 -13.47
N ALA A 568 -24.59 6.50 -14.49
CA ALA A 568 -24.07 7.59 -15.29
C ALA A 568 -23.77 8.79 -14.36
N THR A 569 -22.74 9.56 -14.68
CA THR A 569 -22.25 10.64 -13.81
C THR A 569 -23.35 11.62 -13.41
N TRP A 570 -24.21 12.03 -14.33
CA TRP A 570 -25.30 12.95 -14.01
C TRP A 570 -26.34 12.34 -13.07
N ASP A 571 -26.77 11.10 -13.32
CA ASP A 571 -27.71 10.38 -12.43
C ASP A 571 -27.13 10.20 -11.02
N TYR A 572 -25.81 9.95 -10.94
CA TYR A 572 -25.11 9.86 -9.67
C TYR A 572 -25.07 11.20 -8.92
N LEU A 573 -24.71 12.30 -9.60
CA LEU A 573 -24.69 13.62 -8.98
C LEU A 573 -26.09 14.07 -8.52
N GLU A 574 -27.14 13.69 -9.25
CA GLU A 574 -28.53 13.92 -8.82
C GLU A 574 -28.91 13.08 -7.60
N LEU A 575 -28.49 11.82 -7.52
CA LEU A 575 -28.67 10.97 -6.34
C LEU A 575 -28.03 11.63 -5.10
N VAL A 576 -26.79 12.08 -5.21
CA VAL A 576 -26.07 12.75 -4.11
C VAL A 576 -26.80 14.04 -3.70
N ALA A 577 -27.19 14.86 -4.68
CA ALA A 577 -27.90 16.11 -4.42
C ALA A 577 -29.26 15.86 -3.73
N SER A 578 -30.01 14.83 -4.14
CA SER A 578 -31.26 14.43 -3.48
C SER A 578 -31.01 13.95 -2.06
N TRP A 579 -29.97 13.15 -1.82
CA TRP A 579 -29.62 12.70 -0.47
C TRP A 579 -29.35 13.90 0.44
N ILE A 580 -28.55 14.87 -0.01
CA ILE A 580 -28.27 16.10 0.75
C ILE A 580 -29.56 16.89 1.03
N GLN A 581 -30.42 17.05 0.03
CA GLN A 581 -31.68 17.78 0.18
C GLN A 581 -32.60 17.12 1.20
N ASP A 582 -32.79 15.80 1.10
CA ASP A 582 -33.65 15.04 2.00
C ASP A 582 -33.11 15.07 3.45
N HIS A 583 -31.80 15.16 3.65
CA HIS A 583 -31.16 15.18 4.97
C HIS A 583 -30.87 16.57 5.53
N SER A 584 -31.21 17.63 4.78
CA SER A 584 -31.12 19.00 5.25
C SER A 584 -32.09 19.28 6.42
N PRO A 585 -31.91 20.38 7.18
CA PRO A 585 -32.80 20.72 8.31
C PRO A 585 -34.28 20.82 7.94
N GLU A 586 -34.58 21.19 6.70
CA GLU A 586 -35.94 21.32 6.14
C GLU A 586 -36.30 20.13 5.21
N GLY A 587 -35.41 19.15 5.10
CA GLY A 587 -35.57 17.98 4.25
C GLY A 587 -36.58 16.97 4.78
N LYS A 588 -36.87 15.94 3.97
CA LYS A 588 -37.82 14.87 4.32
C LYS A 588 -37.36 14.01 5.49
N THR A 589 -36.05 13.81 5.62
CA THR A 589 -35.40 12.96 6.62
C THR A 589 -34.17 13.66 7.22
N PRO A 590 -34.34 14.77 7.96
CA PRO A 590 -33.23 15.58 8.44
C PRO A 590 -32.19 14.79 9.24
N LEU A 591 -30.91 14.96 8.95
CA LEU A 591 -29.83 14.33 9.71
C LEU A 591 -29.73 14.99 11.10
N SER A 592 -30.17 14.27 12.13
CA SER A 592 -30.20 14.79 13.49
C SER A 592 -28.79 15.07 14.04
N LYS A 593 -28.60 16.26 14.63
CA LYS A 593 -27.36 16.66 15.34
C LYS A 593 -26.94 15.69 16.44
N LYS A 594 -27.86 14.85 16.94
CA LYS A 594 -27.52 13.82 17.93
C LYS A 594 -26.57 12.75 17.37
N PHE A 595 -26.57 12.53 16.05
CA PHE A 595 -25.76 11.55 15.34
C PHE A 595 -24.47 12.13 14.73
N THR A 596 -24.21 13.42 14.93
CA THR A 596 -23.04 14.11 14.38
C THR A 596 -22.20 14.78 15.48
N LYS A 597 -22.25 14.23 16.70
CA LYS A 597 -21.49 14.73 17.85
C LYS A 597 -20.02 14.34 17.73
N SER A 598 -19.10 15.21 18.17
CA SER A 598 -17.66 14.93 18.19
C SER A 598 -17.23 13.73 19.06
N SER A 599 -18.13 13.22 19.92
CA SER A 599 -17.90 12.01 20.71
C SER A 599 -17.82 10.72 19.87
N SER A 600 -18.39 10.73 18.66
CA SER A 600 -18.29 9.60 17.72
C SER A 600 -17.02 9.63 16.85
N ARG A 601 -16.21 10.69 16.92
CA ARG A 601 -14.93 10.78 16.21
C ARG A 601 -13.99 9.63 16.61
N GLY A 602 -13.60 8.85 15.61
CA GLY A 602 -12.56 7.83 15.63
C GLY A 602 -11.21 8.32 15.10
N ASN A 603 -10.30 7.36 14.89
CA ASN A 603 -8.99 7.54 14.24
C ASN A 603 -8.24 8.82 14.70
N ARG A 604 -8.23 9.12 16.00
CA ARG A 604 -7.48 10.26 16.54
C ARG A 604 -5.99 9.97 16.51
N PHE A 605 -5.18 10.92 16.04
CA PHE A 605 -3.76 10.66 15.87
C PHE A 605 -3.05 10.30 17.18
N GLU A 606 -3.49 10.85 18.32
CA GLU A 606 -2.93 10.50 19.63
C GLU A 606 -3.18 9.03 20.00
N ASP A 607 -4.33 8.48 19.63
CA ASP A 607 -4.66 7.07 19.85
C ASP A 607 -3.85 6.18 18.91
N VAL A 608 -3.75 6.56 17.63
CA VAL A 608 -2.99 5.85 16.60
C VAL A 608 -1.52 5.74 17.01
N ILE A 609 -0.86 6.83 17.37
CA ILE A 609 0.58 6.80 17.69
C ILE A 609 0.87 6.12 19.04
N ARG A 610 -0.09 6.17 19.99
CA ARG A 610 0.04 5.50 21.30
C ARG A 610 0.14 3.99 21.15
N VAL A 611 -0.61 3.40 20.21
CA VAL A 611 -0.65 1.94 19.99
C VAL A 611 0.32 1.51 18.90
N GLY A 612 0.42 2.30 17.83
CA GLY A 612 1.14 1.91 16.62
C GLY A 612 2.47 2.60 16.37
N GLY A 613 2.79 3.68 17.08
CA GLY A 613 4.02 4.44 16.84
C GLY A 613 5.29 3.77 17.37
N HIS A 614 6.45 4.37 17.09
CA HIS A 614 7.74 3.80 17.46
C HIS A 614 7.90 3.56 18.98
N GLY A 615 7.37 4.47 19.81
CA GLY A 615 7.35 4.30 21.26
C GLY A 615 6.60 3.05 21.72
N ALA A 616 5.55 2.64 20.99
CA ALA A 616 4.87 1.37 21.23
C ALA A 616 5.71 0.18 20.75
N ALA A 617 6.38 0.31 19.59
CA ALA A 617 7.29 -0.71 19.07
C ALA A 617 8.41 -1.05 20.05
N LEU A 618 9.04 -0.03 20.66
CA LEU A 618 10.04 -0.20 21.70
C LEU A 618 9.48 -0.91 22.94
N LYS A 619 8.28 -0.53 23.40
CA LYS A 619 7.63 -1.15 24.57
C LYS A 619 7.25 -2.61 24.36
N ARG A 620 7.02 -3.04 23.11
CA ARG A 620 6.77 -4.44 22.79
C ARG A 620 8.01 -5.31 22.93
N GLN A 621 9.22 -4.74 22.90
CA GLN A 621 10.46 -5.52 23.00
C GLN A 621 10.78 -5.94 24.43
N ALA A 622 11.39 -7.12 24.60
CA ALA A 622 11.94 -7.55 25.88
C ALA A 622 13.19 -8.41 25.69
N ASN A 623 14.14 -8.28 26.62
CA ASN A 623 15.32 -9.12 26.66
C ASN A 623 14.97 -10.57 27.06
N PRO A 624 15.80 -11.55 26.70
CA PRO A 624 15.77 -12.90 27.28
C PRO A 624 15.80 -12.85 28.80
N VAL A 625 15.19 -13.81 29.49
CA VAL A 625 15.17 -13.85 30.96
C VAL A 625 15.36 -15.27 31.45
N LEU A 626 16.24 -15.49 32.43
CA LEU A 626 16.31 -16.75 33.17
C LEU A 626 15.30 -16.77 34.33
N SER A 627 14.88 -17.98 34.72
CA SER A 627 13.94 -18.20 35.82
C SER A 627 14.43 -17.74 37.20
N TYR A 628 15.71 -17.42 37.35
CA TYR A 628 16.31 -16.91 38.58
C TYR A 628 16.91 -15.54 38.31
N LYS A 629 16.84 -14.63 39.29
CA LYS A 629 17.31 -13.24 39.13
C LYS A 629 18.82 -13.11 39.24
N GLU A 630 19.42 -13.70 40.28
CA GLU A 630 20.84 -13.48 40.61
C GLU A 630 21.61 -14.75 40.95
N LYS A 631 21.04 -15.65 41.78
CA LYS A 631 21.75 -16.81 42.31
C LYS A 631 20.84 -18.03 42.37
N VAL A 632 21.41 -19.20 42.15
CA VAL A 632 20.72 -20.50 42.33
C VAL A 632 21.72 -21.55 42.80
N LYS A 633 21.26 -22.46 43.67
CA LYS A 633 22.09 -23.60 44.07
C LYS A 633 22.25 -24.57 42.90
N CYS A 634 23.33 -25.34 42.87
CA CYS A 634 23.45 -26.45 41.91
C CYS A 634 22.33 -27.48 42.14
N GLY A 635 21.63 -27.89 41.08
CA GLY A 635 20.60 -28.94 41.16
C GLY A 635 19.29 -28.62 40.42
N PRO A 636 18.67 -27.43 40.61
CA PRO A 636 17.45 -27.05 39.90
C PRO A 636 17.71 -26.87 38.40
N THR A 637 16.73 -27.26 37.59
CA THR A 637 16.70 -26.93 36.16
C THR A 637 16.48 -25.44 36.00
N ILE A 638 17.44 -24.75 35.38
CA ILE A 638 17.30 -23.34 35.04
C ILE A 638 16.59 -23.26 33.70
N THR A 639 15.55 -22.44 33.62
CA THR A 639 14.84 -22.19 32.37
C THR A 639 15.07 -20.76 31.89
N ALA A 640 14.97 -20.52 30.60
CA ALA A 640 15.04 -19.19 30.02
C ALA A 640 14.03 -19.01 28.89
N THR A 641 13.60 -17.77 28.67
CA THR A 641 12.78 -17.35 27.53
C THR A 641 13.64 -16.60 26.52
N ALA A 642 13.20 -16.58 25.26
CA ALA A 642 13.89 -15.86 24.18
C ALA A 642 13.80 -14.32 24.28
N GLY A 643 13.01 -13.80 25.21
CA GLY A 643 12.58 -12.40 25.22
C GLY A 643 11.37 -12.19 24.31
N ARG A 644 11.14 -10.92 23.93
CA ARG A 644 10.02 -10.49 23.10
C ARG A 644 10.54 -9.66 21.93
N TRP A 645 10.19 -10.08 20.74
CA TRP A 645 10.64 -9.58 19.45
C TRP A 645 9.42 -9.25 18.59
N ASP A 646 9.64 -8.47 17.53
CA ASP A 646 8.62 -8.28 16.50
C ASP A 646 8.27 -9.61 15.82
N PRO A 647 7.01 -9.79 15.38
CA PRO A 647 6.61 -10.96 14.59
C PRO A 647 7.47 -11.14 13.32
N GLY A 648 7.72 -12.41 12.98
CA GLY A 648 8.56 -12.79 11.84
C GLY A 648 10.07 -12.87 12.11
N VAL A 649 10.53 -12.48 13.31
CA VAL A 649 11.96 -12.60 13.67
C VAL A 649 12.33 -14.07 13.91
N VAL A 650 13.33 -14.54 13.18
CA VAL A 650 13.94 -15.86 13.37
C VAL A 650 14.95 -15.80 14.52
N LEU A 651 14.77 -16.64 15.55
CA LEU A 651 15.57 -16.58 16.77
C LEU A 651 16.51 -17.80 16.91
N LYS A 652 17.79 -17.52 17.11
CA LYS A 652 18.84 -18.50 17.41
C LYS A 652 19.43 -18.19 18.78
N ALA A 653 19.53 -19.19 19.65
CA ALA A 653 20.02 -19.02 21.02
C ALA A 653 21.24 -19.88 21.32
N GLN A 654 22.05 -19.42 22.28
CA GLN A 654 23.20 -20.12 22.79
C GLN A 654 23.38 -19.83 24.28
N TRP A 655 23.69 -20.87 25.07
CA TRP A 655 24.03 -20.70 26.48
C TRP A 655 25.43 -20.12 26.61
N ILE A 656 25.60 -19.20 27.56
CA ILE A 656 26.89 -18.57 27.87
C ILE A 656 27.24 -18.90 29.33
N VAL A 657 28.40 -19.51 29.55
CA VAL A 657 28.92 -19.89 30.86
C VAL A 657 30.24 -19.16 31.10
N ASN A 658 30.32 -18.37 32.17
CA ASN A 658 31.47 -17.52 32.51
C ASN A 658 31.93 -16.63 31.34
N GLY A 659 30.99 -16.08 30.57
CA GLY A 659 31.27 -15.24 29.42
C GLY A 659 31.61 -15.99 28.13
N HIS A 660 31.72 -17.32 28.16
CA HIS A 660 32.06 -18.13 27.00
C HIS A 660 30.87 -18.93 26.46
N PRO A 661 30.76 -19.12 25.13
CA PRO A 661 29.79 -20.02 24.53
C PRO A 661 29.83 -21.43 25.13
N SER A 662 28.67 -21.98 25.49
CA SER A 662 28.52 -23.32 26.05
C SER A 662 27.51 -24.11 25.21
N GLY A 663 28.01 -25.07 24.42
CA GLY A 663 27.20 -25.89 23.52
C GLY A 663 26.91 -25.23 22.17
N ALA A 664 26.19 -25.94 21.32
CA ALA A 664 25.82 -25.49 19.98
C ALA A 664 24.75 -24.38 20.03
N VAL A 665 24.71 -23.57 18.97
CA VAL A 665 23.58 -22.66 18.70
C VAL A 665 22.35 -23.51 18.34
N PHE A 666 21.18 -23.15 18.85
CA PHE A 666 19.92 -23.84 18.59
C PHE A 666 18.80 -22.84 18.28
N MET A 667 17.79 -23.29 17.53
CA MET A 667 16.59 -22.48 17.25
C MET A 667 15.72 -22.39 18.50
N ILE A 668 15.10 -21.24 18.73
CA ILE A 668 14.12 -21.04 19.81
C ILE A 668 12.92 -20.29 19.24
N LYS A 669 11.71 -20.61 19.67
CA LYS A 669 10.52 -19.81 19.31
C LYS A 669 10.24 -18.75 20.37
N GLN A 670 9.63 -17.64 19.95
CA GLN A 670 9.10 -16.67 20.90
C GLN A 670 8.08 -17.32 21.83
N GLY A 671 8.18 -17.05 23.13
CA GLY A 671 7.35 -17.69 24.17
C GLY A 671 7.80 -19.09 24.59
N GLU A 672 8.74 -19.71 23.88
CA GLU A 672 9.32 -21.01 24.26
C GLU A 672 10.19 -20.88 25.52
N LYS A 673 10.14 -21.89 26.40
CA LYS A 673 11.02 -22.03 27.56
C LYS A 673 12.05 -23.11 27.31
N VAL A 674 13.31 -22.72 27.24
CA VAL A 674 14.44 -23.64 27.07
C VAL A 674 15.10 -23.94 28.41
N LYS A 675 15.67 -25.14 28.52
CA LYS A 675 16.24 -25.67 29.77
C LYS A 675 17.76 -25.73 29.67
N TYR A 676 18.44 -25.32 30.73
CA TYR A 676 19.86 -25.56 30.93
C TYR A 676 20.04 -26.68 31.94
N THR A 677 20.69 -27.76 31.52
CA THR A 677 21.04 -28.89 32.39
C THR A 677 22.55 -28.92 32.56
N SER A 678 23.02 -28.62 33.78
CA SER A 678 24.45 -28.56 34.12
C SER A 678 25.09 -29.95 34.05
N SER A 679 26.07 -30.15 33.17
CA SER A 679 26.84 -31.41 33.07
C SER A 679 28.00 -31.50 34.09
N THR A 680 28.44 -30.38 34.66
CA THR A 680 29.61 -30.33 35.55
C THR A 680 29.23 -29.98 37.00
N LYS A 681 29.58 -30.88 37.94
CA LYS A 681 29.25 -30.82 39.38
C LYS A 681 30.27 -30.09 40.27
N LYS A 682 31.19 -29.26 39.75
CA LYS A 682 32.23 -28.61 40.58
C LYS A 682 32.53 -27.17 40.15
N GLY A 683 32.11 -26.19 40.96
CA GLY A 683 32.49 -24.78 40.84
C GLY A 683 31.30 -23.81 40.85
N LYS A 684 31.54 -22.55 41.22
CA LYS A 684 30.60 -21.45 40.97
C LYS A 684 30.79 -20.97 39.53
N TYR A 685 29.71 -20.77 38.79
CA TYR A 685 29.75 -20.21 37.43
C TYR A 685 28.62 -19.23 37.19
N GLN A 686 28.82 -18.30 36.26
CA GLN A 686 27.78 -17.38 35.80
C GLN A 686 27.14 -17.93 34.52
N LEU A 687 25.81 -17.98 34.48
CA LEU A 687 25.02 -18.44 33.34
C LEU A 687 24.22 -17.29 32.74
N LYS A 688 24.21 -17.22 31.41
CA LYS A 688 23.30 -16.38 30.61
C LYS A 688 22.74 -17.17 29.42
N LEU A 689 21.64 -16.70 28.85
CA LEU A 689 21.18 -17.05 27.51
C LEU A 689 21.45 -15.87 26.58
N ARG A 690 22.13 -16.12 25.46
CA ARG A 690 22.29 -15.16 24.36
C ARG A 690 21.34 -15.55 23.24
N VAL A 691 20.59 -14.60 22.70
CA VAL A 691 19.63 -14.81 21.62
C VAL A 691 19.95 -13.83 20.51
N LYS A 692 20.21 -14.34 19.31
CA LYS A 692 20.35 -13.58 18.07
C LYS A 692 19.04 -13.65 17.29
N GLY A 693 18.46 -12.50 16.98
CA GLY A 693 17.30 -12.36 16.11
C GLY A 693 17.71 -11.87 14.73
N THR A 694 17.10 -12.45 13.69
CA THR A 694 17.31 -12.07 12.29
C THR A 694 15.96 -12.00 11.58
N LYS A 695 15.70 -10.91 10.84
CA LYS A 695 14.51 -10.73 10.00
C LYS A 695 14.92 -9.92 8.78
N ARG A 696 14.36 -10.19 7.60
CA ARG A 696 14.61 -9.36 6.41
C ARG A 696 14.26 -7.91 6.71
N ASN A 697 15.04 -6.97 6.19
CA ASN A 697 14.87 -5.52 6.40
C ASN A 697 15.05 -5.04 7.86
N TYR A 698 15.54 -5.90 8.76
CA TYR A 698 15.94 -5.54 10.11
C TYR A 698 17.45 -5.71 10.26
N GLU A 699 18.05 -4.89 11.13
CA GLU A 699 19.41 -5.17 11.60
C GLU A 699 19.42 -6.44 12.47
N ASP A 700 20.42 -7.29 12.26
CA ASP A 700 20.67 -8.43 13.12
C ASP A 700 20.96 -7.96 14.55
N GLU A 701 20.18 -8.43 15.52
CA GLU A 701 20.32 -8.00 16.92
C GLU A 701 20.64 -9.19 17.82
N THR A 702 21.52 -8.98 18.79
CA THR A 702 21.83 -9.97 19.84
C THR A 702 21.47 -9.41 21.22
N ARG A 703 20.60 -10.12 21.94
CA ARG A 703 20.21 -9.80 23.32
C ARG A 703 20.72 -10.87 24.28
N GLU A 704 21.17 -10.45 25.46
CA GLU A 704 21.53 -11.35 26.54
C GLU A 704 20.52 -11.27 27.69
N SER A 705 20.32 -12.39 28.36
CA SER A 705 19.54 -12.42 29.59
C SER A 705 20.26 -11.76 30.76
N ASN A 706 19.53 -11.63 31.87
CA ASN A 706 20.15 -11.44 33.19
C ASN A 706 21.19 -12.55 33.47
N ALA A 707 22.13 -12.29 34.36
CA ALA A 707 23.16 -13.26 34.74
C ALA A 707 22.77 -13.99 36.03
N VAL A 708 22.88 -15.32 36.04
CA VAL A 708 22.62 -16.14 37.23
C VAL A 708 23.91 -16.81 37.67
N LEU A 709 24.34 -16.55 38.90
CA LEU A 709 25.44 -17.27 39.54
C LEU A 709 24.93 -18.62 40.07
N VAL A 710 25.37 -19.69 39.45
CA VAL A 710 25.11 -21.07 39.87
C VAL A 710 26.26 -21.52 40.78
N GLY A 711 25.96 -22.00 41.97
CA GLY A 711 26.97 -22.37 42.96
C GLY A 711 26.43 -23.31 44.04
N ARG A 712 27.27 -23.79 44.95
CA ARG A 712 26.81 -24.59 46.10
C ARG A 712 25.87 -23.81 47.02
#